data_AF-A0A6N2R3D2-F1
#
_entry.id   AF-A0A6N2R3D2-F1
#
_cell.length_a   1.000
_cell.length_b   1.000
_cell.length_c   1.000
_cell.angle_alpha   90.00
_cell.angle_beta   90.00
_cell.angle_gamma   90.00
#
_symmetry.space_group_name_H-M   'P 1'
#
loop_
_entity.id
_entity.type
_entity.pdbx_description
1 polymer ?
#
loop_
_entity_poly.entity_id
_entity_poly.type
_entity_poly.pdbx_seq_one_letter_code
_entity_poly.pdbx_strand_id
1 'polypeptide(L)'
;MAEQQKKAQEQDLNQLLKVRREKLAELQENGKDPFQITKYDVTHHSMEVKDAFEELEGKSVSLAGRMMSKRVMGKASFCSIQDLQGSIQSYVARDNIGEDHYKDFKKMDIGDIVGIKGEVFKTKTGEISIHATEVTLLSKSLKPLPEKFHGLTNTDLRYRQRYVDLIMNADVKDTFIKRSKIIASIRNYLNGQGFLEVETPMLVANAGGAAARPFETHFNALDEDFKLRISLELYLKRLIVGGMERVYEIGRVFRNEGLDTRHNPEFTLMELYQAYTDYHGMMDLTENLYRHVAQEVLGTTKIVYNGIEMDLGKPFERITMVDAVKKYAGVDFNEIHTLEEARAVAKEHHVEFEERHKKGDILSLFFEEFAEEHLIQPTFVMDHPIEISPLTKKKPENPEYTERFEFFMNGWEMANAYSELNDPIDQRERFKAQEELLAQGDEEANTTDEDFMNALEIGMAPTGGIGFGIDRMVMLLTDSAAIRDVLLFPTMKSQGAAKNEANNATQKAAPVAATPVVEEKIDFSNVKIEPLFEEMVDFETFSKSDFRAVKVLECEAVPKSKKLLKFVLDDGTEEKRVILSGIHEYYEPEELVGKTCIAITNLPPRTMMGIDSCGMLISAVHEEDGREGLNLLMVDDRIPAGAKLY
;
A
#
# COMPACT_ATOMS: atom_id res chain seq x y z
N MET A 1 18.50 19.55 -23.38
CA MET A 1 18.51 20.62 -22.35
C MET A 1 18.05 20.13 -20.97
N ALA A 2 17.12 19.16 -20.90
CA ALA A 2 16.66 18.54 -19.66
C ALA A 2 17.78 17.85 -18.84
N GLU A 3 18.72 17.17 -19.50
CA GLU A 3 19.85 16.50 -18.83
C GLU A 3 20.87 17.50 -18.22
N GLN A 4 21.07 18.64 -18.88
CA GLN A 4 21.89 19.76 -18.36
C GLN A 4 21.17 20.49 -17.22
N GLN A 5 19.84 20.65 -17.29
CA GLN A 5 19.03 21.17 -16.18
C GLN A 5 19.03 20.22 -14.97
N LYS A 6 18.96 18.90 -15.19
CA LYS A 6 19.05 17.89 -14.13
C LYS A 6 20.43 17.91 -13.46
N LYS A 7 21.51 17.93 -14.25
CA LYS A 7 22.90 18.06 -13.75
C LYS A 7 23.12 19.39 -13.02
N ALA A 8 22.54 20.49 -13.50
CA ALA A 8 22.59 21.79 -12.82
C ALA A 8 21.81 21.78 -11.49
N GLN A 9 20.63 21.17 -11.44
CA GLN A 9 19.81 21.05 -10.23
C GLN A 9 20.47 20.13 -9.19
N GLU A 10 21.12 19.04 -9.61
CA GLU A 10 21.93 18.17 -8.73
C GLU A 10 23.18 18.88 -8.21
N GLN A 11 23.86 19.66 -9.06
CA GLN A 11 25.00 20.49 -8.64
C GLN A 11 24.58 21.56 -7.62
N ASP A 12 23.43 22.22 -7.83
CA ASP A 12 22.87 23.21 -6.92
C ASP A 12 22.46 22.59 -5.57
N LEU A 13 21.84 21.39 -5.60
CA LEU A 13 21.52 20.65 -4.39
C LEU A 13 22.78 20.26 -3.61
N ASN A 14 23.81 19.73 -4.28
CA ASN A 14 25.08 19.37 -3.66
C ASN A 14 25.78 20.59 -3.04
N GLN A 15 25.73 21.74 -3.72
CA GLN A 15 26.25 23.00 -3.20
C GLN A 15 25.46 23.44 -1.95
N LEU A 16 24.13 23.34 -1.97
CA LEU A 16 23.29 23.69 -0.82
C LEU A 16 23.53 22.78 0.39
N LEU A 17 23.71 21.47 0.17
CA LEU A 17 24.07 20.51 1.22
C LEU A 17 25.43 20.87 1.84
N LYS A 18 26.41 21.24 1.02
CA LYS A 18 27.73 21.69 1.47
C LYS A 18 27.62 22.96 2.33
N VAL A 19 26.92 23.98 1.84
CA VAL A 19 26.71 25.25 2.57
C VAL A 19 26.04 25.00 3.93
N ARG A 20 25.03 24.14 4.01
CA ARG A 20 24.36 23.82 5.28
C ARG A 20 25.29 23.13 6.28
N ARG A 21 26.20 22.27 5.82
CA ARG A 21 27.22 21.62 6.65
C ARG A 21 28.29 22.59 7.12
N GLU A 22 28.75 23.49 6.25
CA GLU A 22 29.69 24.56 6.61
C GLU A 22 29.11 25.49 7.68
N LYS A 23 27.83 25.87 7.55
CA LYS A 23 27.13 26.63 8.60
C LYS A 23 27.08 25.90 9.94
N LEU A 24 26.87 24.58 9.94
CA LEU A 24 26.89 23.80 11.18
C LEU A 24 28.29 23.77 11.78
N ALA A 25 29.34 23.56 10.98
CA ALA A 25 30.72 23.60 11.45
C ALA A 25 31.07 24.96 12.07
N GLU A 26 30.69 26.07 11.43
CA GLU A 26 30.87 27.42 11.97
C GLU A 26 30.14 27.60 13.32
N LEU A 27 28.92 27.08 13.46
CA LEU A 27 28.20 27.10 14.74
C LEU A 27 28.95 26.34 15.83
N GLN A 28 29.48 25.17 15.51
CA GLN A 28 30.22 24.31 16.45
C GLN A 28 31.55 24.95 16.88
N GLU A 29 32.33 25.47 15.94
CA GLU A 29 33.61 26.16 16.19
C GLU A 29 33.44 27.39 17.09
N ASN A 30 32.30 28.07 16.97
CA ASN A 30 31.97 29.23 17.79
C ASN A 30 31.27 28.90 19.11
N GLY A 31 31.19 27.62 19.51
CA GLY A 31 30.55 27.19 20.76
C GLY A 31 29.02 27.37 20.77
N LYS A 32 28.38 27.44 19.60
CA LYS A 32 26.94 27.60 19.40
C LYS A 32 26.31 26.35 18.78
N ASP A 33 26.80 25.16 19.13
CA ASP A 33 26.30 23.90 18.58
C ASP A 33 24.82 23.70 18.98
N PRO A 34 23.87 23.74 18.02
CA PRO A 34 22.45 23.58 18.35
C PRO A 34 22.13 22.18 18.88
N PHE A 35 22.96 21.17 18.58
CA PHE A 35 22.74 19.79 19.03
C PHE A 35 23.21 19.52 20.46
N GLN A 36 23.87 20.48 21.12
CA GLN A 36 24.13 20.41 22.57
C GLN A 36 22.88 20.78 23.40
N ILE A 37 21.88 21.40 22.78
CA ILE A 37 20.62 21.75 23.44
C ILE A 37 19.79 20.48 23.59
N THR A 38 19.64 20.02 24.82
CA THR A 38 18.87 18.80 25.15
C THR A 38 17.43 19.09 25.55
N LYS A 39 17.10 20.34 25.89
CA LYS A 39 15.78 20.76 26.35
C LYS A 39 15.45 22.18 25.88
N TYR A 40 14.20 22.40 25.52
CA TYR A 40 13.62 23.73 25.33
C TYR A 40 12.22 23.77 25.97
N ASP A 41 11.96 24.75 26.82
CA ASP A 41 10.69 24.87 27.53
C ASP A 41 9.64 25.53 26.63
N VAL A 42 8.75 24.70 26.06
CA VAL A 42 7.58 25.12 25.29
C VAL A 42 6.41 25.33 26.25
N THR A 43 5.70 26.44 26.09
CA THR A 43 4.52 26.78 26.89
C THR A 43 3.21 26.58 26.13
N HIS A 44 3.22 26.72 24.81
CA HIS A 44 2.04 26.67 23.96
C HIS A 44 2.40 26.12 22.58
N HIS A 45 1.40 25.58 21.90
CA HIS A 45 1.41 25.29 20.47
C HIS A 45 0.79 26.42 19.64
N SER A 46 1.03 26.36 18.34
CA SER A 46 0.64 27.38 17.37
C SER A 46 -0.88 27.64 17.34
N MET A 47 -1.70 26.58 17.39
CA MET A 47 -3.15 26.72 17.37
C MET A 47 -3.71 27.13 18.74
N GLU A 48 -3.16 26.63 19.84
CA GLU A 48 -3.49 27.12 21.19
C GLU A 48 -3.36 28.65 21.31
N VAL A 49 -2.28 29.23 20.77
CA VAL A 49 -2.11 30.69 20.77
C VAL A 49 -3.15 31.40 19.90
N LYS A 50 -3.51 30.81 18.76
CA LYS A 50 -4.47 31.40 17.82
C LYS A 50 -5.90 31.34 18.35
N ASP A 51 -6.28 30.19 18.92
CA ASP A 51 -7.62 29.92 19.41
C ASP A 51 -7.90 30.71 20.71
N ALA A 52 -6.88 30.90 21.55
CA ALA A 52 -6.95 31.69 22.78
C ALA A 52 -6.38 33.12 22.64
N PHE A 53 -6.41 33.71 21.43
CA PHE A 53 -5.77 35.01 21.16
C PHE A 53 -6.26 36.13 22.08
N GLU A 54 -7.57 36.25 22.33
CA GLU A 54 -8.13 37.33 23.15
C GLU A 54 -7.59 37.30 24.59
N GLU A 55 -7.23 36.13 25.10
CA GLU A 55 -6.66 35.95 26.43
C GLU A 55 -5.14 36.10 26.45
N LEU A 56 -4.49 35.83 25.31
CA LEU A 56 -3.02 35.77 25.20
C LEU A 56 -2.40 37.02 24.59
N GLU A 57 -3.19 37.91 23.98
CA GLU A 57 -2.68 39.18 23.43
C GLU A 57 -1.90 39.96 24.50
N GLY A 58 -0.68 40.38 24.16
CA GLY A 58 0.23 41.06 25.07
C GLY A 58 0.95 40.16 26.08
N LYS A 59 0.66 38.85 26.12
CA LYS A 59 1.35 37.90 27.00
C LYS A 59 2.55 37.27 26.31
N SER A 60 3.55 36.93 27.11
CA SER A 60 4.75 36.23 26.66
C SER A 60 4.50 34.72 26.56
N VAL A 61 4.90 34.14 25.44
CA VAL A 61 4.81 32.71 25.15
C VAL A 61 6.14 32.19 24.61
N SER A 62 6.38 30.91 24.83
CA SER A 62 7.50 30.14 24.28
C SER A 62 6.96 29.00 23.42
N LEU A 63 7.38 28.95 22.15
CA LEU A 63 6.99 27.93 21.17
C LEU A 63 8.24 27.36 20.49
N ALA A 64 8.13 26.15 19.96
CA ALA A 64 9.18 25.56 19.13
C ALA A 64 8.56 24.88 17.90
N GLY A 65 9.24 24.97 16.77
CA GLY A 65 8.76 24.38 15.53
C GLY A 65 9.76 24.46 14.39
N ARG A 66 9.42 23.82 13.28
CA ARG A 66 10.21 23.84 12.05
C ARG A 66 9.97 25.14 11.29
N MET A 67 11.02 25.84 10.91
CA MET A 67 10.92 27.04 10.09
C MET A 67 10.48 26.68 8.67
N MET A 68 9.25 27.03 8.30
CA MET A 68 8.65 26.72 6.99
C MET A 68 8.78 27.88 5.98
N SER A 69 9.00 29.09 6.46
CA SER A 69 9.32 30.23 5.61
C SER A 69 10.09 31.29 6.38
N LYS A 70 10.90 32.06 5.66
CA LYS A 70 11.64 33.21 6.21
C LYS A 70 11.74 34.31 5.16
N ARG A 71 11.33 35.52 5.52
CA ARG A 71 11.43 36.74 4.70
C ARG A 71 12.25 37.77 5.44
N VAL A 72 13.38 38.16 4.88
CA VAL A 72 14.29 39.17 5.45
C VAL A 72 13.97 40.54 4.87
N MET A 73 13.80 41.55 5.74
CA MET A 73 13.38 42.91 5.40
C MET A 73 14.31 43.94 6.06
N GLY A 74 15.60 43.88 5.74
CA GLY A 74 16.59 44.80 6.30
C GLY A 74 16.89 44.50 7.77
N LYS A 75 16.31 45.27 8.70
CA LYS A 75 16.48 45.16 10.16
C LYS A 75 15.40 44.34 10.86
N ALA A 76 14.38 43.92 10.10
CA ALA A 76 13.33 43.05 10.59
C ALA A 76 13.10 41.89 9.62
N SER A 77 12.50 40.82 10.12
CA SER A 77 12.18 39.63 9.36
C SER A 77 10.87 39.03 9.83
N PHE A 78 10.21 38.31 8.94
CA PHE A 78 9.13 37.40 9.31
C PHE A 78 9.60 35.97 9.07
N CYS A 79 9.27 35.07 9.98
CA CYS A 79 9.33 33.64 9.72
C CYS A 79 8.03 32.97 10.15
N SER A 80 7.76 31.80 9.59
CA SER A 80 6.68 30.92 10.07
C SER A 80 7.31 29.65 10.60
N ILE A 81 6.89 29.25 11.80
CA ILE A 81 7.25 27.95 12.37
C ILE A 81 6.03 27.04 12.39
N GLN A 82 6.25 25.76 12.12
CA GLN A 82 5.24 24.71 12.14
C GLN A 82 5.53 23.73 13.27
N ASP A 83 4.51 23.42 14.07
CA ASP A 83 4.56 22.45 15.15
C ASP A 83 3.55 21.31 14.93
N LEU A 84 3.14 20.63 16.01
CA LEU A 84 2.19 19.54 15.94
C LEU A 84 0.82 20.01 15.41
N GLN A 85 0.31 21.11 15.94
CA GLN A 85 -1.07 21.57 15.71
C GLN A 85 -1.22 22.42 14.45
N GLY A 86 -0.16 23.10 14.02
CA GLY A 86 -0.29 24.01 12.88
C GLY A 86 0.96 24.86 12.66
N SER A 87 0.75 26.09 12.22
CA SER A 87 1.82 27.06 12.01
C SER A 87 1.48 28.40 12.63
N ILE A 88 2.52 29.14 13.04
CA ILE A 88 2.37 30.51 13.55
C ILE A 88 3.49 31.39 12.99
N GLN A 89 3.15 32.64 12.70
CA GLN A 89 4.11 33.64 12.25
C GLN A 89 4.86 34.23 13.45
N SER A 90 6.13 34.56 13.24
CA SER A 90 6.94 35.32 14.17
C SER A 90 7.57 36.52 13.46
N TYR A 91 7.48 37.67 14.12
CA TYR A 91 8.15 38.91 13.73
C TYR A 91 9.44 39.03 14.54
N VAL A 92 10.57 39.03 13.83
CA VAL A 92 11.91 39.03 14.41
C VAL A 92 12.61 40.33 14.03
N ALA A 93 12.81 41.23 15.00
CA ALA A 93 13.43 42.53 14.77
C ALA A 93 14.78 42.64 15.50
N ARG A 94 15.78 43.20 14.80
CA ARG A 94 17.11 43.46 15.36
C ARG A 94 17.06 44.27 16.65
N ASP A 95 16.20 45.28 16.68
CA ASP A 95 16.12 46.21 17.80
C ASP A 95 15.49 45.54 19.05
N ASN A 96 14.90 44.34 18.90
CA ASN A 96 14.34 43.55 20.01
C ASN A 96 15.28 42.44 20.48
N ILE A 97 15.81 41.64 19.54
CA ILE A 97 16.62 40.46 19.88
C ILE A 97 18.12 40.77 19.96
N GLY A 98 18.54 41.98 19.59
CA GLY A 98 19.94 42.40 19.54
C GLY A 98 20.61 42.18 18.18
N GLU A 99 21.70 42.90 17.93
CA GLU A 99 22.38 42.90 16.63
C GLU A 99 22.99 41.53 16.28
N ASP A 100 23.69 40.90 17.22
CA ASP A 100 24.39 39.65 16.97
C ASP A 100 23.43 38.45 16.83
N HIS A 101 22.41 38.36 17.69
CA HIS A 101 21.36 37.35 17.56
C HIS A 101 20.57 37.49 16.25
N TYR A 102 20.35 38.72 15.78
CA TYR A 102 19.70 38.94 14.48
C TYR A 102 20.59 38.57 13.30
N LYS A 103 21.92 38.77 13.40
CA LYS A 103 22.88 38.25 12.40
C LYS A 103 22.84 36.72 12.36
N ASP A 104 22.82 36.06 13.52
CA ASP A 104 22.70 34.60 13.62
C ASP A 104 21.38 34.09 13.01
N PHE A 105 20.26 34.73 13.35
CA PHE A 105 18.94 34.42 12.76
C PHE A 105 18.94 34.50 11.23
N LYS A 106 19.61 35.52 10.65
CA LYS A 106 19.71 35.63 9.18
C LYS A 106 20.42 34.43 8.55
N LYS A 107 21.36 33.80 9.25
CA LYS A 107 22.09 32.60 8.77
C LYS A 107 21.29 31.31 8.88
N MET A 108 20.27 31.22 9.74
CA MET A 108 19.37 30.06 9.86
C MET A 108 18.64 29.77 8.53
N ASP A 109 18.22 28.54 8.27
CA ASP A 109 17.63 28.13 7.00
C ASP A 109 16.20 27.60 7.17
N ILE A 110 15.43 27.63 6.08
CA ILE A 110 14.17 26.88 6.01
C ILE A 110 14.47 25.40 6.27
N GLY A 111 13.63 24.76 7.08
CA GLY A 111 13.78 23.41 7.58
C GLY A 111 14.44 23.31 8.95
N ASP A 112 15.15 24.33 9.42
CA ASP A 112 15.73 24.35 10.78
C ASP A 112 14.61 24.29 11.83
N ILE A 113 14.86 23.63 12.96
CA ILE A 113 13.97 23.66 14.12
C ILE A 113 14.43 24.79 15.04
N VAL A 114 13.52 25.70 15.39
CA VAL A 114 13.81 26.87 16.19
C VAL A 114 12.83 26.99 17.36
N GLY A 115 13.33 27.52 18.47
CA GLY A 115 12.55 28.00 19.60
C GLY A 115 12.35 29.50 19.49
N ILE A 116 11.16 29.99 19.82
CA ILE A 116 10.79 31.40 19.78
C ILE A 116 10.13 31.76 21.11
N LYS A 117 10.69 32.74 21.81
CA LYS A 117 10.01 33.43 22.91
C LYS A 117 9.62 34.83 22.47
N GLY A 118 8.44 35.27 22.87
CA GLY A 118 7.97 36.59 22.51
C GLY A 118 6.54 36.86 22.94
N GLU A 119 6.09 38.07 22.64
CA GLU A 119 4.75 38.55 22.99
C GLU A 119 3.75 38.21 21.88
N VAL A 120 2.57 37.70 22.22
CA VAL A 120 1.50 37.47 21.25
C VAL A 120 0.92 38.81 20.82
N PHE A 121 0.83 39.05 19.52
CA PHE A 121 0.27 40.27 18.97
C PHE A 121 -0.38 40.03 17.61
N LYS A 122 -1.03 41.06 17.07
CA LYS A 122 -1.62 41.04 15.73
C LYS A 122 -0.88 42.01 14.82
N THR A 123 -0.52 41.55 13.63
CA THR A 123 0.10 42.40 12.60
C THR A 123 -0.92 43.37 11.99
N LYS A 124 -0.45 44.35 11.21
CA LYS A 124 -1.33 45.29 10.48
C LYS A 124 -2.27 44.59 9.48
N THR A 125 -1.91 43.41 8.99
CA THR A 125 -2.73 42.59 8.08
C THR A 125 -3.72 41.70 8.82
N GLY A 126 -3.78 41.77 10.16
CA GLY A 126 -4.69 40.98 10.98
C GLY A 126 -4.17 39.60 11.37
N GLU A 127 -2.97 39.21 10.93
CA GLU A 127 -2.39 37.90 11.24
C GLU A 127 -1.85 37.86 12.69
N ILE A 128 -2.31 36.88 13.46
CA ILE A 128 -1.82 36.57 14.81
C ILE A 128 -0.37 36.10 14.72
N SER A 129 0.52 36.71 15.49
CA SER A 129 1.97 36.51 15.40
C SER A 129 2.64 36.61 16.75
N ILE A 130 3.88 36.12 16.83
CA ILE A 130 4.75 36.28 17.99
C ILE A 130 5.77 37.39 17.72
N HIS A 131 5.81 38.40 18.58
CA HIS A 131 6.83 39.43 18.55
C HIS A 131 8.07 38.92 19.29
N ALA A 132 9.04 38.38 18.53
CA ALA A 132 10.16 37.65 19.12
C ALA A 132 11.05 38.57 19.97
N THR A 133 11.31 38.12 21.19
CA THR A 133 12.34 38.65 22.09
C THR A 133 13.56 37.73 22.12
N GLU A 134 13.40 36.45 21.78
CA GLU A 134 14.48 35.46 21.68
C GLU A 134 14.17 34.48 20.54
N VAL A 135 15.19 34.13 19.75
CA VAL A 135 15.12 33.02 18.78
C VAL A 135 16.32 32.11 18.97
N THR A 136 16.07 30.84 19.22
CA THR A 136 17.09 29.82 19.51
C THR A 136 17.08 28.78 18.39
N LEU A 137 18.23 28.51 17.75
CA LEU A 137 18.35 27.38 16.84
C LEU A 137 18.46 26.08 17.65
N LEU A 138 17.48 25.19 17.54
CA LEU A 138 17.42 23.93 18.29
C LEU A 138 17.96 22.75 17.48
N SER A 139 17.79 22.77 16.16
CA SER A 139 18.33 21.74 15.28
C SER A 139 18.58 22.28 13.88
N LYS A 140 19.80 22.10 13.38
CA LYS A 140 20.16 22.49 12.02
C LYS A 140 19.69 21.43 11.03
N SER A 141 18.85 21.83 10.07
CA SER A 141 18.52 20.97 8.93
C SER A 141 19.67 20.99 7.93
N LEU A 142 20.28 19.83 7.73
CA LEU A 142 21.36 19.63 6.75
C LEU A 142 20.83 19.34 5.34
N LYS A 143 19.55 18.98 5.21
CA LYS A 143 18.86 18.83 3.93
C LYS A 143 17.87 19.98 3.73
N PRO A 144 17.71 20.50 2.50
CA PRO A 144 16.58 21.37 2.19
C PRO A 144 15.27 20.59 2.28
N LEU A 145 14.18 21.28 2.61
CA LEU A 145 12.83 20.74 2.39
C LEU A 145 12.51 20.77 0.89
N PRO A 146 11.62 19.89 0.40
CA PRO A 146 11.05 20.01 -0.94
C PRO A 146 10.38 21.37 -1.16
N GLU A 147 10.20 21.75 -2.42
CA GLU A 147 9.59 23.04 -2.76
C GLU A 147 8.17 23.18 -2.16
N LYS A 148 7.90 24.34 -1.55
CA LYS A 148 6.69 24.58 -0.75
C LYS A 148 5.41 24.71 -1.59
N PHE A 149 5.50 25.15 -2.84
CA PHE A 149 4.31 25.52 -3.64
C PHE A 149 3.49 24.31 -4.13
N HIS A 150 4.14 23.19 -4.38
CA HIS A 150 3.48 21.98 -4.87
C HIS A 150 3.36 20.88 -3.82
N GLY A 151 3.97 21.04 -2.64
CA GLY A 151 4.09 19.98 -1.65
C GLY A 151 4.96 18.82 -2.15
N LEU A 152 4.98 17.73 -1.40
CA LEU A 152 5.59 16.47 -1.86
C LEU A 152 4.50 15.66 -2.58
N THR A 153 4.51 15.68 -3.92
CA THR A 153 3.45 15.04 -4.74
C THR A 153 3.78 13.61 -5.16
N ASN A 154 5.06 13.28 -5.36
CA ASN A 154 5.48 11.94 -5.78
C ASN A 154 5.15 10.89 -4.71
N THR A 155 4.20 10.01 -5.01
CA THR A 155 3.64 9.02 -4.07
C THR A 155 4.67 8.04 -3.54
N ASP A 156 5.58 7.52 -4.37
CA ASP A 156 6.66 6.62 -3.92
C ASP A 156 7.59 7.33 -2.92
N LEU A 157 7.95 8.58 -3.19
CA LEU A 157 8.80 9.37 -2.29
C LEU A 157 8.10 9.73 -0.98
N ARG A 158 6.78 10.00 -1.02
CA ARG A 158 5.96 10.22 0.18
C ARG A 158 6.00 9.02 1.11
N TYR A 159 5.81 7.82 0.57
CA TYR A 159 5.84 6.58 1.36
C TYR A 159 7.25 6.25 1.89
N ARG A 160 8.30 6.45 1.08
CA ARG A 160 9.69 6.20 1.51
C ARG A 160 10.22 7.21 2.52
N GLN A 161 9.79 8.47 2.39
CA GLN A 161 10.21 9.56 3.26
C GLN A 161 9.02 10.13 4.00
N ARG A 162 8.28 9.27 4.73
CA ARG A 162 7.09 9.68 5.48
C ARG A 162 7.34 10.89 6.39
N TYR A 163 8.53 11.00 6.98
CA TYR A 163 8.90 12.14 7.80
C TYR A 163 8.89 13.48 7.03
N VAL A 164 9.19 13.49 5.73
CA VAL A 164 9.06 14.67 4.87
C VAL A 164 7.60 14.88 4.46
N ASP A 165 6.89 13.81 4.13
CA ASP A 165 5.45 13.87 3.79
C ASP A 165 4.62 14.49 4.93
N LEU A 166 4.85 14.07 6.18
CA LEU A 166 4.21 14.62 7.39
C LEU A 166 4.53 16.11 7.64
N ILE A 167 5.68 16.59 7.14
CA ILE A 167 6.05 18.02 7.22
C ILE A 167 5.29 18.80 6.15
N MET A 168 5.30 18.29 4.91
CA MET A 168 4.83 19.04 3.74
C MET A 168 3.32 18.96 3.52
N ASN A 169 2.66 17.89 3.98
CA ASN A 169 1.25 17.60 3.73
C ASN A 169 0.50 17.47 5.06
N ALA A 170 -0.25 18.50 5.44
CA ALA A 170 -0.98 18.55 6.72
C ALA A 170 -2.08 17.49 6.81
N ASP A 171 -2.78 17.22 5.71
CA ASP A 171 -3.88 16.23 5.65
C ASP A 171 -3.37 14.81 5.90
N VAL A 172 -2.14 14.51 5.47
CA VAL A 172 -1.48 13.23 5.80
C VAL A 172 -1.25 13.12 7.30
N LYS A 173 -0.77 14.18 7.96
CA LYS A 173 -0.59 14.18 9.41
C LYS A 173 -1.94 13.99 10.13
N ASP A 174 -2.98 14.67 9.67
CA ASP A 174 -4.34 14.52 10.22
C ASP A 174 -4.87 13.09 10.09
N THR A 175 -4.62 12.44 8.94
CA THR A 175 -4.96 11.01 8.72
C THR A 175 -4.37 10.11 9.81
N PHE A 176 -3.08 10.28 10.14
CA PHE A 176 -2.44 9.48 11.20
C PHE A 176 -2.89 9.86 12.61
N ILE A 177 -3.22 11.13 12.86
CA ILE A 177 -3.85 11.55 14.14
C ILE A 177 -5.22 10.88 14.28
N LYS A 178 -6.03 10.87 13.22
CA LYS A 178 -7.33 10.18 13.17
C LYS A 178 -7.16 8.68 13.36
N ARG A 179 -6.18 8.04 12.73
CA ARG A 179 -5.85 6.63 12.98
C ARG A 179 -5.67 6.34 14.48
N SER A 180 -4.86 7.14 15.17
CA SER A 180 -4.66 6.98 16.62
C SER A 180 -5.96 7.17 17.41
N LYS A 181 -6.79 8.15 17.04
CA LYS A 181 -8.10 8.40 17.67
C LYS A 181 -9.10 7.26 17.41
N ILE A 182 -9.13 6.70 16.20
CA ILE A 182 -9.96 5.55 15.82
C ILE A 182 -9.61 4.35 16.71
N ILE A 183 -8.32 3.99 16.78
CA ILE A 183 -7.88 2.86 17.62
C ILE A 183 -8.21 3.10 19.10
N ALA A 184 -8.02 4.32 19.60
CA ALA A 184 -8.38 4.66 20.98
C ALA A 184 -9.89 4.56 21.23
N SER A 185 -10.72 5.05 20.31
CA SER A 185 -12.19 4.97 20.35
C SER A 185 -12.67 3.52 20.38
N ILE A 186 -12.11 2.65 19.52
CA ILE A 186 -12.40 1.21 19.51
C ILE A 186 -12.11 0.58 20.88
N ARG A 187 -10.93 0.84 21.46
CA ARG A 187 -10.58 0.33 22.80
C ARG A 187 -11.56 0.83 23.86
N ASN A 188 -11.86 2.12 23.87
CA ASN A 188 -12.78 2.72 24.85
C ASN A 188 -14.18 2.10 24.75
N TYR A 189 -14.67 1.89 23.52
CA TYR A 189 -15.95 1.24 23.27
C TYR A 189 -15.97 -0.19 23.80
N LEU A 190 -15.00 -1.02 23.42
CA LEU A 190 -14.92 -2.43 23.82
C LEU A 190 -14.72 -2.59 25.33
N ASN A 191 -13.86 -1.76 25.94
CA ASN A 191 -13.68 -1.73 27.39
C ASN A 191 -15.00 -1.35 28.10
N GLY A 192 -15.76 -0.41 27.54
CA GLY A 192 -17.10 -0.05 28.02
C GLY A 192 -18.14 -1.18 27.91
N GLN A 193 -17.94 -2.11 26.96
CA GLN A 193 -18.75 -3.33 26.79
C GLN A 193 -18.23 -4.52 27.61
N GLY A 194 -17.19 -4.33 28.44
CA GLY A 194 -16.65 -5.36 29.32
C GLY A 194 -15.72 -6.37 28.63
N PHE A 195 -15.21 -6.06 27.45
CA PHE A 195 -14.15 -6.85 26.83
C PHE A 195 -12.79 -6.59 27.51
N LEU A 196 -11.99 -7.64 27.63
CA LEU A 196 -10.62 -7.58 28.15
C LEU A 196 -9.63 -7.52 26.98
N GLU A 197 -8.82 -6.47 26.92
CA GLU A 197 -7.68 -6.41 25.99
C GLU A 197 -6.60 -7.41 26.45
N VAL A 198 -6.14 -8.26 25.54
CA VAL A 198 -5.11 -9.28 25.80
C VAL A 198 -4.02 -9.23 24.72
N GLU A 199 -2.89 -9.88 25.00
CA GLU A 199 -1.81 -10.05 24.03
C GLU A 199 -1.48 -11.55 23.91
N THR A 200 -1.56 -12.08 22.69
CA THR A 200 -1.26 -13.47 22.36
C THR A 200 0.04 -13.59 21.55
N PRO A 201 0.65 -14.79 21.45
CA PRO A 201 1.93 -14.95 20.75
C PRO A 201 1.90 -14.49 19.28
N MET A 202 2.93 -13.75 18.85
CA MET A 202 3.16 -13.44 17.42
C MET A 202 4.02 -14.48 16.72
N LEU A 203 4.88 -15.16 17.47
CA LEU A 203 5.67 -16.31 17.02
C LEU A 203 4.93 -17.57 17.41
N VAL A 204 4.55 -18.37 16.42
CA VAL A 204 3.69 -19.55 16.60
C VAL A 204 4.33 -20.76 15.93
N ALA A 205 4.15 -21.96 16.51
CA ALA A 205 4.61 -23.20 15.90
C ALA A 205 3.73 -23.60 14.71
N ASN A 206 2.41 -23.40 14.84
CA ASN A 206 1.44 -23.55 13.76
C ASN A 206 0.78 -22.19 13.46
N ALA A 207 0.82 -21.75 12.20
CA ALA A 207 0.16 -20.55 11.75
C ALA A 207 -1.23 -20.94 11.22
N GLY A 208 -2.25 -20.84 12.07
CA GLY A 208 -3.65 -21.08 11.70
C GLY A 208 -4.57 -19.93 12.09
N GLY A 209 -5.88 -20.12 11.90
CA GLY A 209 -6.92 -19.09 12.12
C GLY A 209 -7.25 -18.26 10.87
N ALA A 210 -6.58 -18.50 9.76
CA ALA A 210 -6.90 -17.91 8.46
C ALA A 210 -6.37 -18.81 7.33
N ALA A 211 -6.85 -18.62 6.10
CA ALA A 211 -6.20 -19.15 4.92
C ALA A 211 -5.21 -18.09 4.40
N ALA A 212 -3.92 -18.30 4.62
CA ALA A 212 -2.86 -17.38 4.20
C ALA A 212 -1.48 -18.03 4.33
N ARG A 213 -0.55 -17.65 3.45
CA ARG A 213 0.84 -18.10 3.55
C ARG A 213 1.57 -17.38 4.70
N PRO A 214 2.19 -18.10 5.65
CA PRO A 214 2.93 -17.46 6.75
C PRO A 214 4.33 -16.98 6.31
N PHE A 215 4.91 -16.07 7.09
CA PHE A 215 6.35 -15.86 7.12
C PHE A 215 7.00 -16.85 8.08
N GLU A 216 8.07 -17.50 7.63
CA GLU A 216 8.85 -18.45 8.42
C GLU A 216 10.09 -17.78 9.04
N THR A 217 10.48 -18.23 10.22
CA THR A 217 11.67 -17.78 10.95
C THR A 217 12.22 -18.93 11.81
N HIS A 218 13.40 -18.74 12.38
CA HIS A 218 14.06 -19.76 13.18
C HIS A 218 14.49 -19.20 14.55
N PHE A 219 14.20 -19.93 15.63
CA PHE A 219 14.62 -19.56 16.98
C PHE A 219 15.89 -20.31 17.39
N ASN A 220 17.04 -19.63 17.22
CA ASN A 220 18.37 -20.23 17.41
C ASN A 220 18.63 -20.88 18.78
N ALA A 221 18.00 -20.41 19.87
CA ALA A 221 18.28 -20.94 21.19
C ALA A 221 17.56 -22.28 21.47
N LEU A 222 16.41 -22.49 20.83
CA LEU A 222 15.67 -23.75 20.88
C LEU A 222 16.01 -24.68 19.70
N ASP A 223 16.64 -24.14 18.65
CA ASP A 223 16.88 -24.85 17.39
C ASP A 223 15.55 -25.32 16.76
N GLU A 224 14.55 -24.44 16.78
CA GLU A 224 13.18 -24.71 16.34
C GLU A 224 12.71 -23.67 15.32
N ASP A 225 11.96 -24.12 14.32
CA ASP A 225 11.33 -23.25 13.34
C ASP A 225 10.01 -22.70 13.87
N PHE A 226 9.79 -21.41 13.62
CA PHE A 226 8.59 -20.67 14.02
C PHE A 226 8.00 -19.94 12.82
N LYS A 227 6.74 -19.58 12.94
CA LYS A 227 6.03 -18.77 11.96
C LYS A 227 5.55 -17.47 12.61
N LEU A 228 5.48 -16.40 11.84
CA LEU A 228 4.71 -15.22 12.24
C LEU A 228 3.22 -15.54 12.07
N ARG A 229 2.41 -15.17 13.06
CA ARG A 229 0.96 -15.43 13.04
C ARG A 229 0.25 -14.77 11.85
N ILE A 230 -0.70 -15.49 11.26
CA ILE A 230 -1.56 -15.02 10.15
C ILE A 230 -2.95 -14.53 10.63
N SER A 231 -3.30 -14.85 11.89
CA SER A 231 -4.54 -14.50 12.61
C SER A 231 -4.27 -14.50 14.13
N LEU A 232 -5.21 -14.00 14.93
CA LEU A 232 -5.20 -14.00 16.40
C LEU A 232 -6.05 -15.15 16.99
N GLU A 233 -6.81 -15.85 16.14
CA GLU A 233 -8.03 -16.57 16.50
C GLU A 233 -7.80 -17.73 17.45
N LEU A 234 -6.88 -18.63 17.09
CA LEU A 234 -6.75 -19.90 17.80
C LEU A 234 -6.32 -19.69 19.26
N TYR A 235 -5.53 -18.65 19.54
CA TYR A 235 -5.13 -18.31 20.91
C TYR A 235 -6.25 -17.60 21.67
N LEU A 236 -6.99 -16.69 21.03
CA LEU A 236 -8.12 -16.03 21.67
C LEU A 236 -9.23 -17.03 22.04
N LYS A 237 -9.49 -18.04 21.20
CA LYS A 237 -10.39 -19.16 21.52
C LYS A 237 -9.92 -19.96 22.75
N ARG A 238 -8.61 -20.19 22.90
CA ARG A 238 -8.06 -20.84 24.12
C ARG A 238 -8.37 -20.03 25.38
N LEU A 239 -8.41 -18.70 25.29
CA LEU A 239 -8.82 -17.85 26.43
C LEU A 239 -10.32 -17.97 26.75
N ILE A 240 -11.16 -18.18 25.74
CA ILE A 240 -12.57 -18.50 25.93
C ILE A 240 -12.75 -19.85 26.62
N VAL A 241 -12.01 -20.89 26.21
CA VAL A 241 -11.93 -22.17 26.93
C VAL A 241 -11.47 -21.95 28.39
N GLY A 242 -10.52 -21.04 28.60
CA GLY A 242 -10.06 -20.61 29.92
C GLY A 242 -11.08 -19.83 30.77
N GLY A 243 -12.26 -19.51 30.23
CA GLY A 243 -13.35 -18.84 30.93
C GLY A 243 -13.26 -17.31 30.97
N MET A 244 -12.49 -16.68 30.07
CA MET A 244 -12.37 -15.21 30.04
C MET A 244 -13.58 -14.49 29.43
N GLU A 245 -14.54 -15.23 28.85
CA GLU A 245 -15.83 -14.82 28.28
C GLU A 245 -15.82 -13.71 27.20
N ARG A 246 -15.10 -12.59 27.37
CA ARG A 246 -15.04 -11.47 26.43
C ARG A 246 -13.60 -10.98 26.31
N VAL A 247 -12.93 -11.34 25.23
CA VAL A 247 -11.53 -10.94 24.98
C VAL A 247 -11.40 -10.27 23.62
N TYR A 248 -10.46 -9.35 23.49
CA TYR A 248 -10.05 -8.80 22.20
C TYR A 248 -8.56 -8.52 22.17
N GLU A 249 -7.99 -8.53 20.98
CA GLU A 249 -6.63 -8.08 20.73
C GLU A 249 -6.61 -7.19 19.49
N ILE A 250 -5.95 -6.02 19.57
CA ILE A 250 -5.59 -5.20 18.42
C ILE A 250 -4.11 -5.42 18.14
N GLY A 251 -3.82 -6.31 17.20
CA GLY A 251 -2.48 -6.85 16.99
C GLY A 251 -1.98 -6.69 15.56
N ARG A 252 -0.69 -6.92 15.35
CA ARG A 252 -0.13 -7.13 14.01
C ARG A 252 -0.36 -8.58 13.59
N VAL A 253 -0.78 -8.79 12.34
CA VAL A 253 -0.74 -10.07 11.66
C VAL A 253 0.15 -9.96 10.43
N PHE A 254 0.68 -11.10 9.97
CA PHE A 254 1.68 -11.15 8.91
C PHE A 254 1.27 -12.19 7.89
N ARG A 255 1.08 -11.77 6.63
CA ARG A 255 0.72 -12.66 5.53
C ARG A 255 1.68 -12.46 4.37
N ASN A 256 2.29 -13.55 3.90
CA ASN A 256 3.31 -13.56 2.86
C ASN A 256 2.65 -13.55 1.47
N GLU A 257 1.95 -12.45 1.20
CA GLU A 257 1.10 -12.22 0.04
C GLU A 257 1.58 -11.02 -0.78
N GLY A 258 0.93 -10.77 -1.93
CA GLY A 258 1.18 -9.63 -2.79
C GLY A 258 0.91 -8.28 -2.13
N LEU A 259 1.44 -7.21 -2.75
CA LEU A 259 1.16 -5.82 -2.38
C LEU A 259 0.17 -5.23 -3.38
N ASP A 260 -0.91 -4.62 -2.89
CA ASP A 260 -1.82 -3.84 -3.72
C ASP A 260 -2.34 -2.60 -2.96
N THR A 261 -3.45 -2.01 -3.42
CA THR A 261 -4.07 -0.83 -2.80
C THR A 261 -4.73 -1.13 -1.44
N ARG A 262 -4.98 -2.40 -1.11
CA ARG A 262 -5.70 -2.88 0.08
C ARG A 262 -4.89 -3.86 0.94
N HIS A 263 -3.78 -4.38 0.43
CA HIS A 263 -2.94 -5.39 1.08
C HIS A 263 -1.52 -4.89 1.37
N ASN A 264 -1.09 -5.10 2.61
CA ASN A 264 0.29 -4.92 3.06
C ASN A 264 0.68 -6.16 3.89
N PRO A 265 1.93 -6.67 3.82
CA PRO A 265 2.28 -8.00 4.33
C PRO A 265 2.26 -8.06 5.86
N GLU A 266 2.32 -6.89 6.50
CA GLU A 266 2.05 -6.72 7.92
C GLU A 266 0.92 -5.68 8.09
N PHE A 267 -0.15 -6.03 8.79
CA PHE A 267 -1.32 -5.14 8.93
C PHE A 267 -2.01 -5.30 10.29
N THR A 268 -2.69 -4.25 10.74
CA THR A 268 -3.39 -4.24 12.01
C THR A 268 -4.75 -4.92 11.87
N LEU A 269 -4.88 -6.05 12.56
CA LEU A 269 -6.13 -6.76 12.71
C LEU A 269 -6.61 -6.61 14.16
N MET A 270 -7.91 -6.39 14.33
CA MET A 270 -8.54 -6.59 15.63
C MET A 270 -9.36 -7.85 15.57
N GLU A 271 -9.13 -8.80 16.47
CA GLU A 271 -10.06 -9.91 16.67
C GLU A 271 -10.63 -9.83 18.08
N LEU A 272 -11.88 -10.25 18.23
CA LEU A 272 -12.55 -10.36 19.51
C LEU A 272 -13.45 -11.58 19.53
N TYR A 273 -13.64 -12.11 20.74
CA TYR A 273 -14.46 -13.28 21.00
C TYR A 273 -15.32 -13.04 22.23
N GLN A 274 -16.61 -13.37 22.10
CA GLN A 274 -17.60 -13.26 23.16
C GLN A 274 -18.33 -14.60 23.34
N ALA A 275 -18.25 -15.17 24.53
CA ALA A 275 -19.01 -16.33 24.93
C ALA A 275 -20.52 -16.00 25.04
N TYR A 276 -21.33 -17.01 24.84
CA TYR A 276 -22.80 -17.01 24.94
C TYR A 276 -23.50 -16.08 23.93
N THR A 277 -22.90 -15.86 22.77
CA THR A 277 -23.51 -15.18 21.63
C THR A 277 -23.23 -15.92 20.33
N ASP A 278 -23.85 -15.46 19.25
CA ASP A 278 -23.73 -15.98 17.89
C ASP A 278 -23.27 -14.87 16.91
N TYR A 279 -23.21 -15.20 15.62
CA TYR A 279 -22.96 -14.26 14.53
C TYR A 279 -23.97 -13.09 14.44
N HIS A 280 -25.21 -13.20 14.92
CA HIS A 280 -26.13 -12.05 14.97
C HIS A 280 -25.69 -11.04 16.02
N GLY A 281 -25.24 -11.51 17.18
CA GLY A 281 -24.64 -10.63 18.18
C GLY A 281 -23.38 -9.93 17.65
N MET A 282 -22.59 -10.59 16.80
CA MET A 282 -21.44 -9.98 16.13
C MET A 282 -21.84 -8.92 15.08
N MET A 283 -22.97 -9.09 14.38
CA MET A 283 -23.52 -8.04 13.50
C MET A 283 -23.91 -6.79 14.30
N ASP A 284 -24.63 -6.99 15.42
CA ASP A 284 -25.07 -5.90 16.29
C ASP A 284 -23.88 -5.16 16.91
N LEU A 285 -22.83 -5.88 17.31
CA LEU A 285 -21.57 -5.29 17.78
C LEU A 285 -20.90 -4.46 16.68
N THR A 286 -20.81 -5.01 15.46
CA THR A 286 -20.17 -4.36 14.30
C THR A 286 -20.85 -3.04 13.95
N GLU A 287 -22.16 -3.05 13.81
CA GLU A 287 -22.94 -1.87 13.46
C GLU A 287 -22.74 -0.75 14.49
N ASN A 288 -22.82 -1.10 15.78
CA ASN A 288 -22.66 -0.13 16.86
C ASN A 288 -21.22 0.38 16.99
N LEU A 289 -20.21 -0.46 16.77
CA LEU A 289 -18.81 -0.06 16.80
C LEU A 289 -18.49 0.96 15.69
N TYR A 290 -18.84 0.67 14.43
CA TYR A 290 -18.61 1.58 13.31
C TYR A 290 -19.31 2.92 13.52
N ARG A 291 -20.57 2.89 13.98
CA ARG A 291 -21.35 4.08 14.29
C ARG A 291 -20.71 4.92 15.41
N HIS A 292 -20.25 4.27 16.48
CA HIS A 292 -19.62 4.92 17.61
C HIS A 292 -18.32 5.62 17.21
N VAL A 293 -17.42 4.89 16.53
CA VAL A 293 -16.11 5.40 16.10
C VAL A 293 -16.26 6.57 15.13
N ALA A 294 -17.16 6.47 14.15
CA ALA A 294 -17.43 7.56 13.21
C ALA A 294 -17.94 8.81 13.95
N GLN A 295 -18.90 8.63 14.86
CA GLN A 295 -19.45 9.75 15.63
C GLN A 295 -18.41 10.40 16.56
N GLU A 296 -17.56 9.62 17.23
CA GLU A 296 -16.55 10.12 18.16
C GLU A 296 -15.41 10.85 17.43
N VAL A 297 -14.91 10.27 16.34
CA VAL A 297 -13.71 10.78 15.66
C VAL A 297 -14.04 11.82 14.60
N LEU A 298 -15.11 11.62 13.84
CA LEU A 298 -15.50 12.49 12.72
C LEU A 298 -16.61 13.47 13.10
N GLY A 299 -17.29 13.26 14.23
CA GLY A 299 -18.43 14.08 14.66
C GLY A 299 -19.74 13.77 13.93
N THR A 300 -19.77 12.74 13.08
CA THR A 300 -20.90 12.38 12.23
C THR A 300 -20.90 10.87 11.96
N THR A 301 -22.09 10.28 11.75
CA THR A 301 -22.24 8.90 11.26
C THR A 301 -22.32 8.82 9.73
N LYS A 302 -22.39 9.96 9.05
CA LYS A 302 -22.37 10.04 7.59
C LYS A 302 -20.96 10.30 7.12
N ILE A 303 -20.40 9.33 6.39
CA ILE A 303 -19.06 9.42 5.82
C ILE A 303 -19.17 9.58 4.31
N VAL A 304 -18.13 10.16 3.71
CA VAL A 304 -17.98 10.24 2.25
C VAL A 304 -16.68 9.57 1.90
N TYR A 305 -16.74 8.60 0.99
CA TYR A 305 -15.57 7.91 0.46
C TYR A 305 -15.61 7.96 -1.06
N ASN A 306 -14.56 8.49 -1.70
CA ASN A 306 -14.47 8.64 -3.16
C ASN A 306 -15.74 9.29 -3.78
N GLY A 307 -16.29 10.30 -3.08
CA GLY A 307 -17.52 11.00 -3.48
C GLY A 307 -18.84 10.28 -3.20
N ILE A 308 -18.82 9.07 -2.65
CA ILE A 308 -20.00 8.28 -2.30
C ILE A 308 -20.35 8.51 -0.82
N GLU A 309 -21.58 8.96 -0.53
CA GLU A 309 -22.08 9.09 0.84
C GLU A 309 -22.53 7.72 1.38
N MET A 310 -22.11 7.40 2.61
CA MET A 310 -22.52 6.20 3.35
C MET A 310 -23.01 6.62 4.74
N ASP A 311 -24.19 6.13 5.13
CA ASP A 311 -24.82 6.48 6.41
C ASP A 311 -24.73 5.32 7.41
N LEU A 312 -23.70 5.36 8.27
CA LEU A 312 -23.49 4.38 9.34
C LEU A 312 -24.53 4.52 10.47
N GLY A 313 -25.38 5.55 10.43
CA GLY A 313 -26.47 5.76 11.38
C GLY A 313 -27.68 4.85 11.14
N LYS A 314 -27.78 4.24 9.95
CA LYS A 314 -28.87 3.33 9.58
C LYS A 314 -28.53 1.87 9.90
N PRO A 315 -29.53 1.00 10.03
CA PRO A 315 -29.30 -0.45 10.04
C PRO A 315 -28.59 -0.90 8.77
N PHE A 316 -27.61 -1.79 8.91
CA PHE A 316 -26.86 -2.31 7.76
C PHE A 316 -27.70 -3.36 7.03
N GLU A 317 -27.55 -3.45 5.70
CA GLU A 317 -28.25 -4.45 4.89
C GLU A 317 -27.80 -5.86 5.30
N ARG A 318 -28.71 -6.83 5.26
CA ARG A 318 -28.41 -8.25 5.51
C ARG A 318 -28.88 -9.05 4.32
N ILE A 319 -27.97 -9.77 3.67
CA ILE A 319 -28.24 -10.59 2.48
C ILE A 319 -27.48 -11.90 2.60
N THR A 320 -28.05 -13.02 2.16
CA THR A 320 -27.29 -14.29 2.11
C THR A 320 -26.37 -14.29 0.90
N MET A 321 -25.27 -15.05 0.93
CA MET A 321 -24.37 -15.19 -0.23
C MET A 321 -25.13 -15.71 -1.46
N VAL A 322 -26.03 -16.67 -1.27
CA VAL A 322 -26.88 -17.22 -2.34
C VAL A 322 -27.80 -16.14 -2.92
N ASP A 323 -28.45 -15.34 -2.07
CA ASP A 323 -29.31 -14.24 -2.53
C ASP A 323 -28.51 -13.14 -3.24
N ALA A 324 -27.28 -12.88 -2.81
CA ALA A 324 -26.38 -11.92 -3.46
C ALA A 324 -26.01 -12.39 -4.87
N VAL A 325 -25.57 -13.65 -5.02
CA VAL A 325 -25.27 -14.25 -6.33
C VAL A 325 -26.51 -14.28 -7.21
N LYS A 326 -27.67 -14.65 -6.67
CA LYS A 326 -28.94 -14.62 -7.41
C LYS A 326 -29.28 -13.21 -7.90
N LYS A 327 -29.07 -12.20 -7.06
CA LYS A 327 -29.38 -10.79 -7.37
C LYS A 327 -28.47 -10.23 -8.46
N TYR A 328 -27.17 -10.52 -8.41
CA TYR A 328 -26.18 -9.85 -9.26
C TYR A 328 -25.68 -10.72 -10.44
N ALA A 329 -25.54 -12.04 -10.26
CA ALA A 329 -25.20 -12.97 -11.34
C ALA A 329 -26.43 -13.56 -12.05
N GLY A 330 -27.63 -13.46 -11.46
CA GLY A 330 -28.84 -14.06 -12.01
C GLY A 330 -28.93 -15.59 -11.84
N VAL A 331 -28.01 -16.19 -11.08
CA VAL A 331 -27.91 -17.63 -10.84
C VAL A 331 -28.41 -17.98 -9.45
N ASP A 332 -29.40 -18.87 -9.35
CA ASP A 332 -29.92 -19.35 -8.07
C ASP A 332 -29.25 -20.67 -7.67
N PHE A 333 -28.30 -20.61 -6.73
CA PHE A 333 -27.60 -21.79 -6.23
C PHE A 333 -28.48 -22.72 -5.38
N ASN A 334 -29.71 -22.33 -5.01
CA ASN A 334 -30.67 -23.26 -4.41
C ASN A 334 -31.20 -24.28 -5.42
N GLU A 335 -31.19 -23.95 -6.71
CA GLU A 335 -31.64 -24.82 -7.80
C GLU A 335 -30.50 -25.67 -8.38
N ILE A 336 -29.27 -25.49 -7.87
CA ILE A 336 -28.08 -26.26 -8.24
C ILE A 336 -27.87 -27.33 -7.17
N HIS A 337 -28.03 -28.60 -7.52
CA HIS A 337 -28.03 -29.70 -6.54
C HIS A 337 -26.75 -30.52 -6.57
N THR A 338 -25.99 -30.47 -7.68
CA THR A 338 -24.78 -31.27 -7.87
C THR A 338 -23.56 -30.41 -8.20
N LEU A 339 -22.37 -30.96 -7.97
CA LEU A 339 -21.11 -30.32 -8.36
C LEU A 339 -21.00 -30.16 -9.88
N GLU A 340 -21.49 -31.15 -10.63
CA GLU A 340 -21.49 -31.14 -12.09
C GLU A 340 -22.35 -30.01 -12.64
N GLU A 341 -23.53 -29.76 -12.06
CA GLU A 341 -24.38 -28.61 -12.38
C GLU A 341 -23.68 -27.29 -12.05
N ALA A 342 -23.07 -27.17 -10.86
CA ALA A 342 -22.32 -25.97 -10.46
C ALA A 342 -21.18 -25.66 -11.45
N ARG A 343 -20.43 -26.68 -11.86
CA ARG A 343 -19.34 -26.56 -12.86
C ARG A 343 -19.86 -26.20 -14.24
N ALA A 344 -21.03 -26.71 -14.64
CA ALA A 344 -21.64 -26.36 -15.91
C ALA A 344 -22.03 -24.87 -15.93
N VAL A 345 -22.65 -24.39 -14.86
CA VAL A 345 -23.04 -22.99 -14.71
C VAL A 345 -21.81 -22.07 -14.62
N ALA A 346 -20.76 -22.47 -13.90
CA ALA A 346 -19.48 -21.74 -13.86
C ALA A 346 -18.87 -21.55 -15.25
N LYS A 347 -18.84 -22.63 -16.06
CA LYS A 347 -18.36 -22.55 -17.45
C LYS A 347 -19.21 -21.66 -18.34
N GLU A 348 -20.53 -21.67 -18.16
CA GLU A 348 -21.46 -20.80 -18.89
C GLU A 348 -21.23 -19.32 -18.56
N HIS A 349 -20.89 -19.01 -17.32
CA HIS A 349 -20.68 -17.64 -16.83
C HIS A 349 -19.20 -17.21 -16.85
N HIS A 350 -18.31 -18.04 -17.41
CA HIS A 350 -16.87 -17.78 -17.47
C HIS A 350 -16.19 -17.58 -16.10
N VAL A 351 -16.70 -18.25 -15.06
CA VAL A 351 -16.07 -18.30 -13.74
C VAL A 351 -15.00 -19.39 -13.74
N GLU A 352 -13.74 -18.99 -13.55
CA GLU A 352 -12.61 -19.92 -13.45
C GLU A 352 -12.65 -20.69 -12.12
N PHE A 353 -12.41 -21.99 -12.16
CA PHE A 353 -12.37 -22.85 -10.96
C PHE A 353 -11.36 -23.99 -11.13
N GLU A 354 -10.85 -24.50 -10.00
CA GLU A 354 -9.91 -25.61 -9.98
C GLU A 354 -10.61 -26.97 -9.83
N GLU A 355 -9.96 -28.07 -10.23
CA GLU A 355 -10.56 -29.41 -10.11
C GLU A 355 -10.89 -29.81 -8.66
N ARG A 356 -10.17 -29.24 -7.68
CA ARG A 356 -10.41 -29.44 -6.24
C ARG A 356 -11.67 -28.73 -5.72
N HIS A 357 -12.13 -27.68 -6.40
CA HIS A 357 -13.28 -26.89 -5.98
C HIS A 357 -14.58 -27.71 -6.02
N LYS A 358 -15.34 -27.62 -4.93
CA LYS A 358 -16.66 -28.19 -4.71
C LYS A 358 -17.75 -27.13 -4.97
N LYS A 359 -19.01 -27.50 -4.74
CA LYS A 359 -20.18 -26.65 -5.02
C LYS A 359 -20.10 -25.34 -4.23
N GLY A 360 -19.76 -25.39 -2.95
CA GLY A 360 -19.62 -24.20 -2.10
C GLY A 360 -18.49 -23.28 -2.54
N ASP A 361 -17.35 -23.83 -2.95
CA ASP A 361 -16.22 -23.04 -3.48
C ASP A 361 -16.65 -22.29 -4.75
N ILE A 362 -17.38 -22.95 -5.65
CA ILE A 362 -17.91 -22.33 -6.87
C ILE A 362 -18.92 -21.22 -6.52
N LEU A 363 -19.78 -21.40 -5.52
CA LEU A 363 -20.68 -20.33 -5.05
C LEU A 363 -19.88 -19.09 -4.58
N SER A 364 -18.78 -19.29 -3.83
CA SER A 364 -17.89 -18.19 -3.41
C SER A 364 -17.30 -17.45 -4.60
N LEU A 365 -16.80 -18.19 -5.59
CA LEU A 365 -16.23 -17.60 -6.82
C LEU A 365 -17.25 -16.77 -7.60
N PHE A 366 -18.51 -17.22 -7.68
CA PHE A 366 -19.59 -16.42 -8.25
C PHE A 366 -19.87 -15.14 -7.46
N PHE A 367 -19.79 -15.21 -6.13
CA PHE A 367 -19.98 -14.04 -5.28
C PHE A 367 -18.85 -13.02 -5.49
N GLU A 368 -17.60 -13.47 -5.50
CA GLU A 368 -16.42 -12.63 -5.72
C GLU A 368 -16.46 -11.96 -7.11
N GLU A 369 -16.81 -12.71 -8.16
CA GLU A 369 -16.83 -12.20 -9.53
C GLU A 369 -17.99 -11.24 -9.80
N PHE A 370 -19.19 -11.51 -9.26
CA PHE A 370 -20.41 -10.80 -9.68
C PHE A 370 -21.09 -9.97 -8.60
N ALA A 371 -20.85 -10.23 -7.31
CA ALA A 371 -21.61 -9.58 -6.24
C ALA A 371 -20.77 -8.56 -5.44
N GLU A 372 -19.50 -8.86 -5.13
CA GLU A 372 -18.63 -8.04 -4.26
C GLU A 372 -18.63 -6.55 -4.66
N GLU A 373 -18.41 -6.26 -5.95
CA GLU A 373 -18.26 -4.88 -6.43
C GLU A 373 -19.51 -4.00 -6.25
N HIS A 374 -20.69 -4.62 -6.09
CA HIS A 374 -21.95 -3.91 -5.91
C HIS A 374 -22.26 -3.56 -4.44
N LEU A 375 -21.50 -4.12 -3.48
CA LEU A 375 -21.71 -3.93 -2.04
C LEU A 375 -21.10 -2.62 -1.53
N ILE A 376 -21.61 -1.51 -2.06
CA ILE A 376 -21.09 -0.17 -1.78
C ILE A 376 -21.52 0.33 -0.39
N GLN A 377 -22.79 0.15 -0.03
CA GLN A 377 -23.31 0.51 1.29
C GLN A 377 -22.98 -0.58 2.32
N PRO A 378 -22.93 -0.25 3.62
CA PRO A 378 -22.70 -1.23 4.70
C PRO A 378 -23.66 -2.42 4.60
N THR A 379 -23.11 -3.61 4.32
CA THR A 379 -23.87 -4.83 4.04
C THR A 379 -23.23 -6.03 4.72
N PHE A 380 -24.01 -6.80 5.47
CA PHE A 380 -23.62 -8.12 5.95
C PHE A 380 -24.02 -9.17 4.90
N VAL A 381 -23.03 -9.87 4.35
CA VAL A 381 -23.23 -11.05 3.52
C VAL A 381 -23.17 -12.27 4.41
N MET A 382 -24.25 -13.04 4.48
CA MET A 382 -24.46 -14.09 5.46
C MET A 382 -24.46 -15.49 4.83
N ASP A 383 -24.39 -16.51 5.68
CA ASP A 383 -24.61 -17.92 5.32
C ASP A 383 -23.59 -18.42 4.28
N HIS A 384 -22.30 -18.27 4.58
CA HIS A 384 -21.24 -18.77 3.70
C HIS A 384 -21.24 -20.30 3.64
N PRO A 385 -20.87 -20.90 2.49
CA PRO A 385 -20.79 -22.36 2.35
C PRO A 385 -19.78 -22.98 3.32
N ILE A 386 -20.03 -24.23 3.68
CA ILE A 386 -19.21 -24.98 4.64
C ILE A 386 -17.77 -25.20 4.15
N GLU A 387 -17.56 -25.35 2.85
CA GLU A 387 -16.25 -25.65 2.26
C GLU A 387 -15.21 -24.56 2.53
N ILE A 388 -15.62 -23.29 2.51
CA ILE A 388 -14.74 -22.13 2.75
C ILE A 388 -14.76 -21.65 4.22
N SER A 389 -15.41 -22.40 5.13
CA SER A 389 -15.68 -21.97 6.50
C SER A 389 -15.24 -23.03 7.53
N PRO A 390 -13.93 -23.36 7.60
CA PRO A 390 -13.40 -24.50 8.36
C PRO A 390 -13.45 -24.35 9.88
N LEU A 391 -13.63 -23.13 10.38
CA LEU A 391 -13.67 -22.80 11.81
C LEU A 391 -15.07 -22.37 12.28
N THR A 392 -16.07 -22.48 11.39
CA THR A 392 -17.43 -21.99 11.64
C THR A 392 -18.43 -23.12 11.87
N LYS A 393 -19.37 -22.86 12.78
CA LYS A 393 -20.50 -23.74 13.06
C LYS A 393 -21.45 -23.86 11.87
N LYS A 394 -21.89 -25.09 11.59
CA LYS A 394 -22.92 -25.36 10.58
C LYS A 394 -24.22 -24.67 10.97
N LYS A 395 -24.94 -24.17 9.99
CA LYS A 395 -26.28 -23.63 10.19
C LYS A 395 -27.25 -24.78 10.53
N PRO A 396 -27.96 -24.75 11.67
CA PRO A 396 -28.78 -25.89 12.09
C PRO A 396 -29.85 -26.31 11.09
N GLU A 397 -30.47 -25.36 10.38
CA GLU A 397 -31.56 -25.62 9.45
C GLU A 397 -31.06 -26.05 8.06
N ASN A 398 -29.83 -25.69 7.70
CA ASN A 398 -29.22 -26.05 6.42
C ASN A 398 -27.69 -26.24 6.55
N PRO A 399 -27.23 -27.49 6.81
CA PRO A 399 -25.81 -27.78 7.05
C PRO A 399 -24.87 -27.61 5.84
N GLU A 400 -25.38 -27.32 4.63
CA GLU A 400 -24.53 -26.91 3.49
C GLU A 400 -23.90 -25.52 3.73
N TYR A 401 -24.51 -24.72 4.62
CA TYR A 401 -24.06 -23.39 4.98
C TYR A 401 -23.67 -23.30 6.45
N THR A 402 -23.05 -22.18 6.80
CA THR A 402 -22.51 -21.92 8.13
C THR A 402 -23.03 -20.61 8.68
N GLU A 403 -23.07 -20.46 10.00
CA GLU A 403 -23.38 -19.18 10.65
C GLU A 403 -22.16 -18.24 10.59
N ARG A 404 -21.78 -17.86 9.36
CA ARG A 404 -20.72 -16.90 9.04
C ARG A 404 -21.32 -15.70 8.33
N PHE A 405 -20.79 -14.53 8.63
CA PHE A 405 -20.97 -13.37 7.77
C PHE A 405 -19.65 -12.66 7.50
N GLU A 406 -19.63 -11.97 6.38
CA GLU A 406 -18.63 -10.97 6.06
C GLU A 406 -19.33 -9.61 5.97
N PHE A 407 -18.70 -8.59 6.53
CA PHE A 407 -19.18 -7.23 6.47
C PHE A 407 -18.52 -6.53 5.29
N PHE A 408 -19.30 -6.12 4.30
CA PHE A 408 -18.85 -5.38 3.14
C PHE A 408 -19.22 -3.90 3.20
N MET A 409 -18.31 -3.06 2.72
CA MET A 409 -18.56 -1.64 2.48
C MET A 409 -17.57 -1.15 1.41
N ASN A 410 -18.02 -0.32 0.48
CA ASN A 410 -17.24 0.08 -0.70
C ASN A 410 -16.76 -1.11 -1.57
N GLY A 411 -17.51 -2.21 -1.58
CA GLY A 411 -17.14 -3.46 -2.25
C GLY A 411 -15.91 -4.13 -1.64
N TRP A 412 -15.57 -3.84 -0.38
CA TRP A 412 -14.44 -4.44 0.32
C TRP A 412 -14.93 -5.23 1.52
N GLU A 413 -14.34 -6.39 1.76
CA GLU A 413 -14.48 -7.08 3.04
C GLU A 413 -13.83 -6.23 4.15
N MET A 414 -14.63 -5.85 5.14
CA MET A 414 -14.24 -5.00 6.26
C MET A 414 -14.08 -5.77 7.57
N ALA A 415 -14.81 -6.89 7.68
CA ALA A 415 -14.73 -7.82 8.78
C ALA A 415 -15.24 -9.21 8.37
N ASN A 416 -14.73 -10.25 9.01
CA ASN A 416 -15.21 -11.62 8.89
C ASN A 416 -15.57 -12.15 10.28
N ALA A 417 -16.74 -12.76 10.42
CA ALA A 417 -17.30 -13.12 11.72
C ALA A 417 -18.15 -14.38 11.64
N TYR A 418 -18.26 -15.08 12.76
CA TYR A 418 -19.07 -16.28 12.81
C TYR A 418 -19.49 -16.70 14.21
N SER A 419 -20.48 -17.60 14.26
CA SER A 419 -20.69 -18.49 15.40
C SER A 419 -19.60 -19.56 15.40
N GLU A 420 -18.80 -19.56 16.46
CA GLU A 420 -17.59 -20.37 16.55
C GLU A 420 -17.87 -21.87 16.56
N LEU A 421 -17.11 -22.62 15.75
CA LEU A 421 -17.13 -24.08 15.83
C LEU A 421 -16.49 -24.53 17.14
N ASN A 422 -17.34 -25.03 18.04
CA ASN A 422 -16.93 -25.51 19.35
C ASN A 422 -17.10 -27.03 19.54
N ASP A 423 -17.48 -27.74 18.47
CA ASP A 423 -17.49 -29.21 18.44
C ASP A 423 -16.11 -29.72 18.00
N PRO A 424 -15.32 -30.35 18.90
CA PRO A 424 -13.99 -30.84 18.57
C PRO A 424 -14.00 -31.99 17.57
N ILE A 425 -15.09 -32.76 17.46
CA ILE A 425 -15.17 -33.87 16.50
C ILE A 425 -15.30 -33.30 15.09
N ASP A 426 -16.23 -32.37 14.89
CA ASP A 426 -16.41 -31.66 13.61
C ASP A 426 -15.15 -30.85 13.25
N GLN A 427 -14.56 -30.12 14.22
CA GLN A 427 -13.35 -29.34 13.96
C GLN A 427 -12.18 -30.21 13.45
N ARG A 428 -12.02 -31.42 13.99
CA ARG A 428 -11.00 -32.37 13.53
C ARG A 428 -11.27 -32.84 12.09
N GLU A 429 -12.53 -33.05 11.72
CA GLU A 429 -12.91 -33.36 10.34
C GLU A 429 -12.59 -32.19 9.39
N ARG A 430 -12.81 -30.94 9.82
CA ARG A 430 -12.45 -29.75 9.01
C ARG A 430 -10.95 -29.61 8.81
N PHE A 431 -10.13 -29.82 9.85
CA PHE A 431 -8.68 -29.76 9.70
C PHE A 431 -8.15 -30.88 8.81
N LYS A 432 -8.72 -32.09 8.91
CA LYS A 432 -8.37 -33.16 7.99
C LYS A 432 -8.67 -32.78 6.53
N ALA A 433 -9.81 -32.15 6.27
CA ALA A 433 -10.15 -31.66 4.93
C ALA A 433 -9.17 -30.58 4.44
N GLN A 434 -8.70 -29.70 5.33
CA GLN A 434 -7.68 -28.70 5.01
C GLN A 434 -6.31 -29.35 4.70
N GLU A 435 -5.90 -30.37 5.45
CA GLU A 435 -4.68 -31.13 5.14
C GLU A 435 -4.76 -31.87 3.80
N GLU A 436 -5.95 -32.38 3.44
CA GLU A 436 -6.22 -32.96 2.13
C GLU A 436 -6.10 -31.91 1.00
N LEU A 437 -6.52 -30.66 1.22
CA LEU A 437 -6.34 -29.55 0.28
C LEU A 437 -4.87 -29.14 0.17
N LEU A 438 -4.15 -29.05 1.28
CA LEU A 438 -2.71 -28.78 1.31
C LEU A 438 -1.94 -29.83 0.51
N ALA A 439 -2.28 -31.11 0.67
CA ALA A 439 -1.70 -32.21 -0.11
C ALA A 439 -2.04 -32.13 -1.62
N GLN A 440 -3.12 -31.43 -1.98
CA GLN A 440 -3.51 -31.13 -3.37
C GLN A 440 -2.87 -29.85 -3.92
N GLY A 441 -2.00 -29.18 -3.15
CA GLY A 441 -1.28 -27.97 -3.58
C GLY A 441 -1.91 -26.66 -3.13
N ASP A 442 -2.84 -26.68 -2.18
CA ASP A 442 -3.34 -25.45 -1.54
C ASP A 442 -2.33 -24.92 -0.52
N GLU A 443 -1.46 -24.00 -0.95
CA GLU A 443 -0.43 -23.42 -0.08
C GLU A 443 -1.00 -22.51 1.03
N GLU A 444 -2.31 -22.23 1.02
CA GLU A 444 -3.00 -21.42 2.03
C GLU A 444 -3.83 -22.26 3.02
N ALA A 445 -3.98 -23.57 2.75
CA ALA A 445 -4.71 -24.47 3.63
C ALA A 445 -4.00 -24.70 4.97
N ASN A 446 -4.80 -24.85 6.02
CA ASN A 446 -4.33 -25.00 7.38
C ASN A 446 -3.88 -26.43 7.70
N THR A 447 -2.92 -26.57 8.62
CA THR A 447 -2.55 -27.86 9.24
C THR A 447 -3.18 -28.02 10.61
N THR A 448 -3.43 -29.26 11.06
CA THR A 448 -4.00 -29.52 12.38
C THR A 448 -3.13 -28.93 13.51
N ASP A 449 -3.74 -28.12 14.38
CA ASP A 449 -3.14 -27.68 15.65
C ASP A 449 -3.65 -28.58 16.78
N GLU A 450 -2.84 -29.56 17.18
CA GLU A 450 -3.24 -30.53 18.21
C GLU A 450 -3.41 -29.91 19.60
N ASP A 451 -2.72 -28.81 19.91
CA ASP A 451 -2.94 -28.10 21.17
C ASP A 451 -4.27 -27.35 21.16
N PHE A 452 -4.65 -26.76 20.02
CA PHE A 452 -5.97 -26.16 19.85
C PHE A 452 -7.09 -27.20 19.93
N MET A 453 -6.89 -28.38 19.33
CA MET A 453 -7.83 -29.49 19.45
C MET A 453 -8.02 -29.92 20.90
N ASN A 454 -6.90 -30.08 21.64
CA ASN A 454 -6.95 -30.40 23.06
C ASN A 454 -7.73 -29.32 23.86
N ALA A 455 -7.56 -28.03 23.54
CA ALA A 455 -8.34 -26.97 24.17
C ALA A 455 -9.85 -27.10 23.89
N LEU A 456 -10.25 -27.39 22.65
CA LEU A 456 -11.67 -27.61 22.31
C LEU A 456 -12.26 -28.85 23.01
N GLU A 457 -11.47 -29.91 23.17
CA GLU A 457 -11.87 -31.14 23.87
C GLU A 457 -12.09 -30.93 25.38
N ILE A 458 -11.42 -29.93 25.99
CA ILE A 458 -11.71 -29.49 27.36
C ILE A 458 -13.09 -28.81 27.44
N GLY A 459 -13.47 -28.09 26.38
CA GLY A 459 -14.79 -27.51 26.20
C GLY A 459 -14.76 -25.99 26.00
N MET A 460 -15.14 -25.55 24.80
CA MET A 460 -15.37 -24.13 24.50
C MET A 460 -16.88 -23.83 24.54
N ALA A 461 -17.26 -22.75 25.22
CA ALA A 461 -18.65 -22.29 25.24
C ALA A 461 -19.12 -21.89 23.82
N PRO A 462 -20.45 -21.90 23.53
CA PRO A 462 -20.98 -21.23 22.34
C PRO A 462 -20.47 -19.80 22.31
N THR A 463 -19.86 -19.37 21.21
CA THR A 463 -19.11 -18.12 21.13
C THR A 463 -19.38 -17.47 19.78
N GLY A 464 -19.47 -16.14 19.74
CA GLY A 464 -19.36 -15.37 18.51
C GLY A 464 -17.99 -14.72 18.47
N GLY A 465 -17.32 -14.80 17.32
CA GLY A 465 -16.04 -14.13 17.09
C GLY A 465 -16.06 -13.35 15.79
N ILE A 466 -15.17 -12.36 15.72
CA ILE A 466 -15.06 -11.45 14.58
C ILE A 466 -13.64 -10.88 14.48
N GLY A 467 -13.17 -10.77 13.24
CA GLY A 467 -11.95 -10.05 12.87
C GLY A 467 -12.25 -8.81 12.04
N PHE A 468 -11.67 -7.66 12.40
CA PHE A 468 -11.78 -6.38 11.69
C PHE A 468 -10.45 -5.95 11.10
N GLY A 469 -10.46 -5.62 9.81
CA GLY A 469 -9.33 -4.96 9.16
C GLY A 469 -9.23 -3.49 9.59
N ILE A 470 -8.44 -3.19 10.62
CA ILE A 470 -8.33 -1.82 11.16
C ILE A 470 -7.78 -0.85 10.12
N ASP A 471 -6.84 -1.28 9.29
CA ASP A 471 -6.32 -0.43 8.21
C ASP A 471 -7.40 -0.04 7.20
N ARG A 472 -8.24 -0.99 6.77
CA ARG A 472 -9.36 -0.72 5.86
C ARG A 472 -10.40 0.20 6.50
N MET A 473 -10.71 0.01 7.79
CA MET A 473 -11.59 0.91 8.54
C MET A 473 -11.03 2.35 8.54
N VAL A 474 -9.74 2.52 8.82
CA VAL A 474 -9.10 3.84 8.79
C VAL A 474 -9.19 4.42 7.38
N MET A 475 -8.91 3.65 6.33
CA MET A 475 -9.01 4.13 4.94
C MET A 475 -10.37 4.74 4.62
N LEU A 476 -11.46 4.06 4.98
CA LEU A 476 -12.82 4.58 4.74
C LEU A 476 -13.12 5.83 5.57
N LEU A 477 -12.76 5.82 6.86
CA LEU A 477 -13.04 6.94 7.77
C LEU A 477 -12.15 8.18 7.50
N THR A 478 -11.07 8.02 6.72
CA THR A 478 -10.16 9.12 6.33
C THR A 478 -10.13 9.40 4.83
N ASP A 479 -11.09 8.85 4.06
CA ASP A 479 -11.18 9.02 2.60
C ASP A 479 -9.83 8.76 1.88
N SER A 480 -9.15 7.68 2.29
CA SER A 480 -7.82 7.33 1.79
C SER A 480 -7.91 6.26 0.70
N ALA A 481 -7.29 6.54 -0.44
CA ALA A 481 -7.39 5.70 -1.64
C ALA A 481 -6.61 4.37 -1.54
N ALA A 482 -5.54 4.33 -0.75
CA ALA A 482 -4.72 3.14 -0.58
C ALA A 482 -4.34 2.89 0.88
N ILE A 483 -4.13 1.62 1.25
CA ILE A 483 -3.66 1.20 2.57
C ILE A 483 -2.34 1.87 2.96
N ARG A 484 -1.50 2.16 1.96
CA ARG A 484 -0.23 2.86 2.14
C ARG A 484 -0.38 4.31 2.60
N ASP A 485 -1.55 4.92 2.44
CA ASP A 485 -1.85 6.26 2.96
C ASP A 485 -2.18 6.25 4.46
N VAL A 486 -2.59 5.09 5.01
CA VAL A 486 -2.93 4.92 6.42
C VAL A 486 -1.89 4.12 7.21
N LEU A 487 -0.79 3.74 6.57
CA LEU A 487 0.41 3.15 7.18
C LEU A 487 1.55 4.16 7.21
N LEU A 488 2.14 4.41 8.38
CA LEU A 488 3.26 5.36 8.50
C LEU A 488 4.43 4.94 7.60
N PHE A 489 4.77 3.65 7.65
CA PHE A 489 5.88 3.07 6.89
C PHE A 489 5.39 1.80 6.19
N PRO A 490 4.69 1.91 5.05
CA PRO A 490 4.24 0.74 4.30
C PRO A 490 5.43 -0.02 3.73
N THR A 491 5.26 -1.32 3.47
CA THR A 491 6.31 -2.14 2.85
C THR A 491 6.59 -1.62 1.43
N MET A 492 7.86 -1.34 1.15
CA MET A 492 8.32 -0.83 -0.15
C MET A 492 9.31 -1.80 -0.76
N LYS A 493 9.25 -1.99 -2.09
CA LYS A 493 10.33 -2.65 -2.81
C LYS A 493 11.64 -1.89 -2.60
N SER A 494 12.71 -2.60 -2.24
CA SER A 494 14.04 -2.03 -2.03
C SER A 494 14.55 -1.36 -3.30
N GLN A 495 15.07 -0.13 -3.16
CA GLN A 495 15.78 0.55 -4.25
C GLN A 495 17.12 -0.19 -4.46
N GLY A 496 17.33 -0.73 -5.67
CA GLY A 496 18.52 -1.51 -6.00
C GLY A 496 18.47 -2.98 -5.56
N ALA A 497 17.28 -3.59 -5.38
CA ALA A 497 17.16 -5.01 -5.01
C ALA A 497 17.91 -5.98 -5.95
N ALA A 498 18.11 -5.62 -7.22
CA ALA A 498 18.98 -6.36 -8.15
C ALA A 498 20.46 -6.44 -7.71
N LYS A 499 20.91 -5.56 -6.80
CA LYS A 499 22.27 -5.59 -6.20
C LYS A 499 22.35 -6.42 -4.92
N ASN A 500 21.23 -6.72 -4.25
CA ASN A 500 21.26 -7.43 -2.97
C ASN A 500 21.26 -8.96 -3.14
N GLU A 501 20.73 -9.50 -4.24
CA GLU A 501 20.96 -10.90 -4.60
C GLU A 501 22.44 -11.19 -4.86
N ALA A 502 23.15 -10.23 -5.47
CA ALA A 502 24.61 -10.32 -5.62
C ALA A 502 25.34 -10.26 -4.26
N ASN A 503 24.89 -9.40 -3.33
CA ASN A 503 25.57 -9.22 -2.04
C ASN A 503 25.45 -10.40 -1.07
N ASN A 504 24.31 -11.12 -1.05
CA ASN A 504 24.17 -12.34 -0.23
C ASN A 504 24.93 -13.54 -0.85
N ALA A 505 25.16 -13.54 -2.16
CA ALA A 505 26.02 -14.52 -2.82
C ALA A 505 27.53 -14.24 -2.61
N THR A 506 27.93 -13.01 -2.24
CA THR A 506 29.33 -12.57 -2.16
C THR A 506 29.97 -12.52 -0.76
N GLN A 507 29.43 -13.23 0.26
CA GLN A 507 30.24 -13.54 1.46
C GLN A 507 31.46 -14.46 1.17
N LYS A 508 31.71 -14.83 -0.09
CA LYS A 508 32.98 -15.37 -0.55
C LYS A 508 33.70 -14.37 -1.47
N ALA A 509 34.75 -13.78 -0.91
CA ALA A 509 35.90 -13.14 -1.57
C ALA A 509 35.72 -11.75 -2.22
N ALA A 510 36.51 -10.79 -1.72
CA ALA A 510 36.89 -9.54 -2.38
C ALA A 510 38.31 -9.67 -2.97
N PRO A 511 38.90 -8.66 -3.69
CA PRO A 511 38.34 -7.45 -4.32
C PRO A 511 38.73 -7.30 -5.82
N VAL A 512 38.17 -6.33 -6.57
CA VAL A 512 38.83 -5.28 -7.42
C VAL A 512 37.75 -4.45 -8.14
N ALA A 513 38.00 -3.15 -8.29
CA ALA A 513 37.09 -2.04 -8.63
C ALA A 513 36.62 -1.91 -10.10
N ALA A 514 35.43 -1.30 -10.32
CA ALA A 514 35.16 -0.33 -11.41
C ALA A 514 33.79 0.41 -11.28
N THR A 515 33.88 1.75 -11.34
CA THR A 515 32.99 2.85 -11.80
C THR A 515 31.46 2.92 -11.55
N PRO A 516 30.92 4.13 -11.22
CA PRO A 516 29.49 4.37 -10.98
C PRO A 516 28.72 4.67 -12.28
N VAL A 517 27.49 4.16 -12.39
CA VAL A 517 26.52 4.51 -13.44
C VAL A 517 25.60 5.61 -12.93
N VAL A 518 25.47 6.68 -13.72
CA VAL A 518 24.60 7.84 -13.48
C VAL A 518 23.18 7.47 -13.92
N GLU A 519 22.19 7.59 -13.03
CA GLU A 519 20.77 7.46 -13.40
C GLU A 519 20.30 8.76 -14.09
N GLU A 520 20.04 8.71 -15.40
CA GLU A 520 19.35 9.78 -16.12
C GLU A 520 17.87 9.85 -15.69
N LYS A 521 17.33 11.08 -15.59
CA LYS A 521 15.87 11.28 -15.52
C LYS A 521 15.50 11.57 -16.95
N ILE A 522 14.63 10.76 -17.52
CA ILE A 522 14.09 10.97 -18.86
C ILE A 522 12.91 11.93 -18.71
N ASP A 523 12.96 13.06 -19.41
CA ASP A 523 11.95 14.11 -19.41
C ASP A 523 11.13 14.00 -20.71
N PHE A 524 9.85 13.67 -20.59
CA PHE A 524 8.95 13.48 -21.73
C PHE A 524 8.14 14.74 -22.09
N SER A 525 8.43 15.90 -21.48
CA SER A 525 7.62 17.11 -21.64
C SER A 525 7.59 17.69 -23.06
N ASN A 526 8.59 17.37 -23.89
CA ASN A 526 8.67 17.77 -25.31
C ASN A 526 8.34 16.64 -26.29
N VAL A 527 7.87 15.49 -25.79
CA VAL A 527 7.52 14.35 -26.64
C VAL A 527 6.08 14.48 -27.11
N LYS A 528 5.89 14.49 -28.43
CA LYS A 528 4.57 14.46 -29.05
C LYS A 528 4.18 13.01 -29.34
N ILE A 529 3.06 12.58 -28.75
CA ILE A 529 2.49 11.25 -28.96
C ILE A 529 1.51 11.32 -30.14
N GLU A 530 1.59 10.34 -31.04
CA GLU A 530 0.62 10.24 -32.14
C GLU A 530 -0.80 10.05 -31.60
N PRO A 531 -1.81 10.71 -32.22
CA PRO A 531 -3.20 10.53 -31.81
C PRO A 531 -3.62 9.07 -31.96
N LEU A 532 -4.51 8.62 -31.09
CA LEU A 532 -5.08 7.28 -31.17
C LEU A 532 -5.78 7.09 -32.52
N PHE A 533 -5.74 5.85 -33.03
CA PHE A 533 -6.54 5.49 -34.20
C PHE A 533 -8.02 5.73 -33.92
N GLU A 534 -8.72 6.39 -34.86
CA GLU A 534 -10.16 6.66 -34.74
C GLU A 534 -11.00 5.38 -34.89
N GLU A 535 -10.46 4.36 -35.57
CA GLU A 535 -11.10 3.06 -35.74
C GLU A 535 -10.73 2.12 -34.59
N MET A 536 -11.76 1.65 -33.86
CA MET A 536 -11.59 0.66 -32.81
C MET A 536 -11.41 -0.73 -33.42
N VAL A 537 -10.41 -1.48 -32.96
CA VAL A 537 -10.19 -2.89 -33.35
C VAL A 537 -10.99 -3.80 -32.42
N ASP A 538 -11.82 -4.67 -32.97
CA ASP A 538 -12.53 -5.67 -32.17
C ASP A 538 -11.59 -6.78 -31.64
N PHE A 539 -11.99 -7.42 -30.54
CA PHE A 539 -11.19 -8.45 -29.89
C PHE A 539 -10.89 -9.64 -30.82
N GLU A 540 -11.85 -10.02 -31.67
CA GLU A 540 -11.67 -11.14 -32.59
C GLU A 540 -10.55 -10.84 -33.61
N THR A 541 -10.50 -9.63 -34.13
CA THR A 541 -9.47 -9.16 -35.06
C THR A 541 -8.11 -9.04 -34.37
N PHE A 542 -8.05 -8.50 -33.15
CA PHE A 542 -6.79 -8.43 -32.39
C PHE A 542 -6.24 -9.83 -32.06
N SER A 543 -7.10 -10.72 -31.56
CA SER A 543 -6.77 -12.10 -31.17
C SER A 543 -6.20 -12.95 -32.30
N LYS A 544 -6.48 -12.59 -33.56
CA LYS A 544 -5.93 -13.23 -34.76
C LYS A 544 -4.46 -12.84 -35.02
N SER A 545 -3.91 -11.82 -34.37
CA SER A 545 -2.50 -11.44 -34.49
C SER A 545 -1.65 -12.25 -33.50
N ASP A 546 -0.61 -12.92 -34.00
CA ASP A 546 0.27 -13.73 -33.16
C ASP A 546 1.55 -12.96 -32.81
N PHE A 547 1.60 -12.43 -31.58
CA PHE A 547 2.75 -11.72 -31.04
C PHE A 547 3.65 -12.67 -30.25
N ARG A 548 4.94 -12.67 -30.58
CA ARG A 548 5.95 -13.54 -29.94
C ARG A 548 7.18 -12.77 -29.52
N ALA A 549 7.77 -13.21 -28.41
CA ALA A 549 9.17 -12.93 -28.12
C ALA A 549 10.04 -13.73 -29.10
N VAL A 550 10.90 -13.05 -29.83
CA VAL A 550 11.76 -13.63 -30.87
C VAL A 550 13.21 -13.31 -30.58
N LYS A 551 14.08 -14.32 -30.65
CA LYS A 551 15.51 -14.15 -30.41
C LYS A 551 16.23 -13.86 -31.72
N VAL A 552 17.03 -12.80 -31.73
CA VAL A 552 17.83 -12.43 -32.90
C VAL A 552 19.03 -13.35 -33.02
N LEU A 553 19.03 -14.25 -34.00
CA LEU A 553 20.14 -15.14 -34.28
C LEU A 553 21.20 -14.47 -35.14
N GLU A 554 20.76 -13.75 -36.18
CA GLU A 554 21.63 -13.03 -37.11
C GLU A 554 20.94 -11.71 -37.49
N CYS A 555 21.72 -10.64 -37.63
CA CYS A 555 21.27 -9.35 -38.14
C CYS A 555 22.31 -8.81 -39.11
N GLU A 556 21.90 -8.38 -40.30
CA GLU A 556 22.78 -7.82 -41.32
C GLU A 556 22.14 -6.65 -42.07
N ALA A 557 22.95 -5.69 -42.49
CA ALA A 557 22.48 -4.60 -43.35
C ALA A 557 22.12 -5.12 -44.75
N VAL A 558 20.95 -4.72 -45.27
CA VAL A 558 20.51 -5.16 -46.60
C VAL A 558 21.34 -4.46 -47.69
N PRO A 559 22.05 -5.19 -48.57
CA PRO A 559 22.83 -4.59 -49.63
C PRO A 559 21.98 -3.68 -50.52
N LYS A 560 22.46 -2.46 -50.79
CA LYS A 560 21.78 -1.41 -51.58
C LYS A 560 20.59 -0.73 -50.90
N SER A 561 20.31 -1.01 -49.61
CA SER A 561 19.39 -0.21 -48.78
C SER A 561 20.16 0.51 -47.69
N LYS A 562 19.88 1.80 -47.49
CA LYS A 562 20.43 2.57 -46.35
C LYS A 562 19.54 2.51 -45.10
N LYS A 563 18.35 1.89 -45.20
CA LYS A 563 17.33 1.92 -44.15
C LYS A 563 16.97 0.54 -43.58
N LEU A 564 17.28 -0.53 -44.30
CA LEU A 564 16.80 -1.87 -43.94
C LEU A 564 17.89 -2.72 -43.29
N LEU A 565 17.52 -3.33 -42.17
CA LEU A 565 18.21 -4.47 -41.57
C LEU A 565 17.42 -5.75 -41.85
N LYS A 566 18.14 -6.85 -42.06
CA LYS A 566 17.60 -8.19 -42.20
C LYS A 566 17.91 -9.00 -40.95
N PHE A 567 16.85 -9.52 -40.35
CA PHE A 567 16.89 -10.34 -39.16
C PHE A 567 16.63 -11.79 -39.53
N VAL A 568 17.41 -12.69 -38.95
CA VAL A 568 17.10 -14.12 -38.85
C VAL A 568 16.78 -14.38 -37.38
N LEU A 569 15.56 -14.83 -37.12
CA LEU A 569 14.96 -14.88 -35.81
C LEU A 569 14.58 -16.31 -35.45
N ASP A 570 14.74 -16.64 -34.17
CA ASP A 570 14.14 -17.80 -33.52
C ASP A 570 12.83 -17.34 -32.85
N ASP A 571 11.70 -17.85 -33.33
CA ASP A 571 10.36 -17.58 -32.79
C ASP A 571 9.80 -18.76 -31.98
N GLY A 572 10.68 -19.66 -31.53
CA GLY A 572 10.32 -20.89 -30.81
C GLY A 572 9.76 -22.00 -31.69
N THR A 573 9.71 -21.79 -33.01
CA THR A 573 9.47 -22.86 -33.99
C THR A 573 10.80 -23.44 -34.49
N GLU A 574 10.79 -24.65 -35.07
CA GLU A 574 12.00 -25.25 -35.65
C GLU A 574 12.49 -24.52 -36.92
N GLU A 575 11.72 -23.55 -37.44
CA GLU A 575 12.06 -22.79 -38.64
C GLU A 575 12.64 -21.42 -38.30
N LYS A 576 13.70 -21.02 -39.02
CA LYS A 576 14.27 -19.69 -38.89
C LYS A 576 13.39 -18.67 -39.63
N ARG A 577 12.88 -17.67 -38.91
CA ARG A 577 12.06 -16.61 -39.49
C ARG A 577 12.92 -15.46 -40.00
N VAL A 578 12.62 -14.96 -41.20
CA VAL A 578 13.27 -13.78 -41.76
C VAL A 578 12.33 -12.57 -41.70
N ILE A 579 12.79 -11.47 -41.10
CA ILE A 579 12.06 -10.19 -41.05
C ILE A 579 13.00 -9.08 -41.53
N LEU A 580 12.48 -8.18 -42.38
CA LEU A 580 13.16 -6.96 -42.76
C LEU A 580 12.57 -5.78 -41.98
N SER A 581 13.41 -4.99 -41.32
CA SER A 581 12.96 -3.82 -40.55
C SER A 581 13.70 -2.55 -40.96
N GLY A 582 12.96 -1.44 -41.00
CA GLY A 582 13.40 -0.11 -41.45
C GLY A 582 14.21 0.68 -40.42
N ILE A 583 14.96 0.01 -39.55
CA ILE A 583 15.54 0.60 -38.35
C ILE A 583 17.06 0.80 -38.41
N HIS A 584 17.66 0.64 -39.59
CA HIS A 584 19.12 0.74 -39.76
C HIS A 584 19.67 2.14 -39.42
N GLU A 585 18.86 3.19 -39.51
CA GLU A 585 19.28 4.54 -39.10
C GLU A 585 19.41 4.70 -37.58
N TYR A 586 18.91 3.74 -36.79
CA TYR A 586 18.84 3.79 -35.32
C TYR A 586 19.68 2.72 -34.61
N TYR A 587 19.99 1.62 -35.28
CA TYR A 587 20.71 0.49 -34.70
C TYR A 587 21.73 -0.10 -35.67
N GLU A 588 22.89 -0.48 -35.14
CA GLU A 588 23.88 -1.26 -35.87
C GLU A 588 23.58 -2.77 -35.73
N PRO A 589 23.82 -3.60 -36.76
CA PRO A 589 23.46 -5.02 -36.73
C PRO A 589 24.03 -5.78 -35.53
N GLU A 590 25.26 -5.49 -35.14
CA GLU A 590 25.97 -6.18 -34.05
C GLU A 590 25.35 -5.91 -32.67
N GLU A 591 24.62 -4.80 -32.50
CA GLU A 591 23.95 -4.45 -31.24
C GLU A 591 22.70 -5.30 -30.99
N LEU A 592 22.14 -5.86 -32.07
CA LEU A 592 20.86 -6.57 -32.06
C LEU A 592 21.03 -8.08 -31.97
N VAL A 593 22.17 -8.64 -32.39
CA VAL A 593 22.42 -10.08 -32.34
C VAL A 593 22.41 -10.58 -30.88
N GLY A 594 21.63 -11.62 -30.63
CA GLY A 594 21.46 -12.24 -29.32
C GLY A 594 20.35 -11.62 -28.46
N LYS A 595 19.81 -10.46 -28.84
CA LYS A 595 18.72 -9.79 -28.12
C LYS A 595 17.38 -10.49 -28.35
N THR A 596 16.51 -10.36 -27.37
CA THR A 596 15.12 -10.82 -27.45
C THR A 596 14.20 -9.64 -27.77
N CYS A 597 13.52 -9.70 -28.91
CA CYS A 597 12.63 -8.64 -29.41
C CYS A 597 11.18 -9.12 -29.46
N ILE A 598 10.23 -8.21 -29.68
CA ILE A 598 8.82 -8.56 -29.93
C ILE A 598 8.51 -8.46 -31.43
N ALA A 599 7.86 -9.48 -31.98
CA ALA A 599 7.39 -9.50 -33.36
C ALA A 599 5.96 -10.05 -33.50
N ILE A 600 5.23 -9.57 -34.50
CA ILE A 600 4.07 -10.29 -35.03
C ILE A 600 4.60 -11.30 -36.05
N THR A 601 4.30 -12.58 -35.84
CA THR A 601 4.90 -13.69 -36.60
C THR A 601 3.96 -14.29 -37.65
N ASN A 602 2.67 -13.94 -37.63
CA ASN A 602 1.67 -14.52 -38.54
C ASN A 602 1.16 -13.55 -39.62
N LEU A 603 1.95 -12.53 -39.96
CA LEU A 603 1.67 -11.67 -41.12
C LEU A 603 2.03 -12.40 -42.43
N PRO A 604 1.26 -12.17 -43.51
CA PRO A 604 1.59 -12.72 -44.83
C PRO A 604 2.96 -12.19 -45.31
N PRO A 605 3.79 -13.03 -45.97
CA PRO A 605 5.10 -12.61 -46.46
C PRO A 605 5.00 -11.41 -47.40
N ARG A 606 5.85 -10.41 -47.18
CA ARG A 606 5.98 -9.23 -48.04
C ARG A 606 7.36 -9.18 -48.67
N THR A 607 7.45 -9.35 -49.98
CA THR A 607 8.73 -9.24 -50.71
C THR A 607 9.22 -7.80 -50.71
N MET A 608 10.41 -7.56 -50.15
CA MET A 608 11.07 -6.27 -50.12
C MET A 608 12.53 -6.45 -50.53
N MET A 609 12.98 -5.70 -51.54
CA MET A 609 14.34 -5.80 -52.09
C MET A 609 14.75 -7.22 -52.52
N GLY A 610 13.78 -8.07 -52.89
CA GLY A 610 14.00 -9.46 -53.31
C GLY A 610 14.11 -10.48 -52.18
N ILE A 611 13.77 -10.10 -50.94
CA ILE A 611 13.73 -10.97 -49.76
C ILE A 611 12.32 -10.92 -49.17
N ASP A 612 11.77 -12.08 -48.81
CA ASP A 612 10.45 -12.15 -48.18
C ASP A 612 10.55 -11.84 -46.68
N SER A 613 9.87 -10.78 -46.24
CA SER A 613 9.72 -10.45 -44.82
C SER A 613 8.47 -11.13 -44.27
N CYS A 614 8.67 -12.11 -43.38
CA CYS A 614 7.62 -12.98 -42.85
C CYS A 614 7.21 -12.59 -41.44
N GLY A 615 6.84 -11.33 -41.25
CA GLY A 615 6.47 -10.77 -39.95
C GLY A 615 6.86 -9.30 -39.83
N MET A 616 6.63 -8.73 -38.64
CA MET A 616 6.98 -7.36 -38.31
C MET A 616 7.51 -7.26 -36.88
N LEU A 617 8.69 -6.66 -36.72
CA LEU A 617 9.23 -6.30 -35.40
C LEU A 617 8.51 -5.06 -34.86
N ILE A 618 8.25 -5.02 -33.56
CA ILE A 618 7.51 -3.93 -32.93
C ILE A 618 8.47 -2.91 -32.34
N SER A 619 8.30 -1.65 -32.74
CA SER A 619 9.10 -0.52 -32.26
C SER A 619 8.17 0.57 -31.75
N ALA A 620 8.58 1.26 -30.69
CA ALA A 620 7.93 2.47 -30.21
C ALA A 620 8.57 3.68 -30.91
N VAL A 621 7.75 4.44 -31.64
CA VAL A 621 8.17 5.70 -32.27
C VAL A 621 7.63 6.88 -31.46
N HIS A 622 8.38 7.96 -31.45
CA HIS A 622 7.97 9.23 -30.83
C HIS A 622 8.60 10.40 -31.58
N GLU A 623 7.99 11.58 -31.50
CA GLU A 623 8.57 12.82 -32.04
C GLU A 623 9.09 13.67 -30.87
N GLU A 624 10.39 13.97 -30.89
CA GLU A 624 11.04 14.87 -29.92
C GLU A 624 11.81 15.97 -30.68
N ASP A 625 11.53 17.23 -30.37
CA ASP A 625 12.15 18.41 -31.02
C ASP A 625 12.12 18.39 -32.57
N GLY A 626 11.05 17.84 -33.17
CA GLY A 626 10.85 17.75 -34.62
C GLY A 626 11.68 16.66 -35.30
N ARG A 627 12.20 15.69 -34.55
CA ARG A 627 12.88 14.48 -35.05
C ARG A 627 12.13 13.24 -34.58
N GLU A 628 12.01 12.26 -35.47
CA GLU A 628 11.46 10.94 -35.14
C GLU A 628 12.52 10.12 -34.40
N GLY A 629 12.19 9.68 -33.19
CA GLY A 629 12.97 8.72 -32.41
C GLY A 629 12.29 7.36 -32.46
N LEU A 630 13.06 6.30 -32.68
CA LEU A 630 12.58 4.93 -32.77
C LEU A 630 13.29 4.06 -31.74
N ASN A 631 12.51 3.29 -30.97
CA ASN A 631 13.00 2.33 -30.00
C ASN A 631 12.45 0.94 -30.33
N LEU A 632 13.31 0.00 -30.71
CA LEU A 632 12.92 -1.39 -30.88
C LEU A 632 12.56 -1.99 -29.51
N LEU A 633 11.41 -2.63 -29.38
CA LEU A 633 10.98 -3.25 -28.12
C LEU A 633 11.79 -4.53 -27.88
N MET A 634 12.82 -4.40 -27.05
CA MET A 634 13.61 -5.51 -26.54
C MET A 634 13.14 -5.86 -25.13
N VAL A 635 13.00 -7.16 -24.87
CA VAL A 635 12.60 -7.69 -23.57
C VAL A 635 13.77 -8.43 -22.91
N ASP A 636 13.60 -8.81 -21.65
CA ASP A 636 14.64 -9.50 -20.88
C ASP A 636 15.07 -10.81 -21.58
N ASP A 637 16.37 -11.03 -21.73
CA ASP A 637 16.94 -12.18 -22.44
C ASP A 637 16.65 -13.54 -21.75
N ARG A 638 16.07 -13.54 -20.54
CA ARG A 638 15.55 -14.74 -19.86
C ARG A 638 14.21 -15.21 -20.42
N ILE A 639 13.49 -14.39 -21.17
CA ILE A 639 12.24 -14.79 -21.82
C ILE A 639 12.57 -15.71 -23.00
N PRO A 640 12.03 -16.95 -23.03
CA PRO A 640 12.36 -17.90 -24.08
C PRO A 640 11.78 -17.45 -25.44
N ALA A 641 12.48 -17.79 -26.53
CA ALA A 641 11.98 -17.63 -27.88
C ALA A 641 10.63 -18.36 -28.05
N GLY A 642 9.66 -17.71 -28.68
CA GLY A 642 8.31 -18.23 -28.89
C GLY A 642 7.33 -18.02 -27.75
N ALA A 643 7.74 -17.39 -26.64
CA ALA A 643 6.81 -16.94 -25.61
C ALA A 643 5.73 -16.04 -26.23
N LYS A 644 4.46 -16.39 -26.00
CA LYS A 644 3.30 -15.67 -26.52
C LYS A 644 3.02 -14.42 -25.70
N LEU A 645 2.70 -13.32 -26.38
CA LEU A 645 2.19 -12.12 -25.75
C LEU A 645 0.66 -12.14 -25.87
N TYR A 646 -0.03 -11.95 -24.75
CA TYR A 646 -1.49 -11.88 -24.66
C TYR A 646 -1.97 -10.44 -24.63
#